data_AF-A0A9D5PSG5-F1
#
_entry.id   AF-A0A9D5PSG5-F1
#
_cell.length_a   1.000
_cell.length_b   1.000
_cell.length_c   1.000
_cell.angle_alpha   90.00
_cell.angle_beta   90.00
_cell.angle_gamma   90.00
#
_symmetry.space_group_name_H-M   'P 1'
#
loop_
_entity.id
_entity.type
_entity.pdbx_description
1 polymer ?
#
loop_
_entity_poly.entity_id
_entity_poly.type
_entity_poly.pdbx_seq_one_letter_code
_entity_poly.pdbx_strand_id
1 'polypeptide(L)'
;MKMKRIISAFLTLVTVAGSFAVGTDAAWEDKVNKNGEPIISYLTAEYKKPQDKLLDMVMVKEQYGYKLYFEEFTGEIALEDTTTGQIIFSNPYDIASPYNKASLAIKEKLLSQILITYLDNGSKRDMNSYVEAALRGQITMKNIKNGIRVEYALGEEQTTRLVPRVIEKSRYEELIFNNLSDFNKSKMKGFYTLKDPNDPNETDKSIAAMHDQFPITEEMAVYVCSPTITTSELRTVEKIIKESCPEYTHESLEYDHDLTNYTGDDIAPPRFRMALEYTLCEDGLEVRLPANGISFDESVYQFQTVTILPYMGAGSNEHDGYTFIPDGSGALIRFEDIKGTAYNVAAQMYGPDYAYHEIAGQHQEVMRYPVYGVVTNYDKAYPVDEEEGDIAFVEETEETAEPVDDGVRPEGIYYDNGFVAIITEGDSLATLMSEHGGTVHPYNTVYASFTPRPSDQYNLADSISVSGNATWTVTSKRKYTEGYKIKYIMLKDEEICKEKGIEDYYAADYIGMAEAYRDYLSETGVISKLENVKEDIPLYIETFGSLKTTERVASFPVEVDTPLTTFEHIKTMYEELKEQGITNVNFKLTGYANGGMEATVPYKLKWIDAVGGNEGFEDIVAYAEENGFDIFPDFDFAYIRNQENFDGISKRSHAVKTIDDRYTSRRAYDPATQSFGKSLAIAISPSVYEYLYDTFGPNYAKYGNDSISVATLGTDLNSDFDEDEPYHREDSKKFTAEVLEKIDADIENVMIDGGNAYTLKYADIITGMSLSSSRFVNASESVPFIGMVLHGSKVFTGSPTNMEGDINEAILRSIESGASMYFILSYENTAKLKEDKSLSKYYSVDYEIWKEDLVEYYTLLNDATKDLQTSYIVDHEFLSDARRVPDPDELEADKIAEEEAKAAAEAAALEEAEAAERKARLEERLAKEKPFWDNASVEAETEAAEAEVPSDDAAEVETTEADAAEAVEEDAAEEAVTDEETAEEEETAEEEVEETTLDKYATVSGSVVRVEYENGVNFIINYNSYEINVEYDGVAYTIGALEFVRID
;
A
#
# COMPACT_ATOMS: atom_id res chain seq x y z
N MET A 1 -52.10 -31.46 -15.41
CA MET A 1 -52.69 -32.39 -14.43
C MET A 1 -51.60 -32.76 -13.41
N LYS A 2 -51.69 -32.15 -12.22
CA LYS A 2 -51.06 -32.50 -10.92
C LYS A 2 -49.85 -33.44 -10.90
N MET A 3 -48.62 -32.92 -11.04
CA MET A 3 -47.41 -33.56 -10.50
C MET A 3 -46.17 -32.62 -10.47
N LYS A 4 -46.25 -31.43 -9.86
CA LYS A 4 -45.08 -30.55 -9.59
C LYS A 4 -45.27 -29.69 -8.33
N ARG A 5 -45.71 -30.27 -7.21
CA ARG A 5 -45.87 -29.56 -5.92
C ARG A 5 -45.29 -30.30 -4.70
N ILE A 6 -44.42 -31.31 -4.89
CA ILE A 6 -43.85 -32.09 -3.78
C ILE A 6 -42.30 -32.03 -3.68
N ILE A 7 -41.60 -31.39 -4.63
CA ILE A 7 -40.12 -31.25 -4.55
C ILE A 7 -39.69 -29.93 -3.89
N SER A 8 -40.57 -28.91 -3.85
CA SER A 8 -40.27 -27.62 -3.21
C SER A 8 -40.34 -27.64 -1.67
N ALA A 9 -41.04 -28.62 -1.08
CA ALA A 9 -41.17 -28.76 0.37
C ALA A 9 -40.09 -29.63 1.02
N PHE A 10 -39.20 -30.26 0.23
CA PHE A 10 -38.13 -31.13 0.75
C PHE A 10 -36.76 -30.44 0.76
N LEU A 11 -36.59 -29.30 0.07
CA LEU A 11 -35.36 -28.49 0.11
C LEU A 11 -35.40 -27.40 1.21
N THR A 12 -36.58 -27.04 1.69
CA THR A 12 -36.79 -26.08 2.80
C THR A 12 -36.76 -26.72 4.19
N LEU A 13 -36.71 -28.05 4.27
CA LEU A 13 -36.79 -28.80 5.55
C LEU A 13 -35.48 -29.50 5.94
N VAL A 14 -34.41 -29.36 5.14
CA VAL A 14 -33.06 -29.88 5.45
C VAL A 14 -32.09 -28.76 5.89
N THR A 15 -32.50 -27.48 5.82
CA THR A 15 -31.73 -26.33 6.31
C THR A 15 -31.99 -25.94 7.78
N VAL A 16 -32.77 -26.72 8.55
CA VAL A 16 -33.18 -26.34 9.92
C VAL A 16 -32.86 -27.40 11.00
N ALA A 17 -32.09 -28.45 10.72
CA ALA A 17 -31.77 -29.44 11.74
C ALA A 17 -30.27 -29.71 11.83
N GLY A 18 -29.59 -29.03 12.76
CA GLY A 18 -28.21 -29.41 13.09
C GLY A 18 -27.36 -28.46 13.91
N SER A 19 -27.90 -27.49 14.65
CA SER A 19 -27.10 -26.73 15.63
C SER A 19 -27.96 -26.47 16.86
N PHE A 20 -27.53 -26.95 18.03
CA PHE A 20 -27.94 -26.33 19.29
C PHE A 20 -27.33 -24.93 19.28
N ALA A 21 -28.01 -23.97 18.65
CA ALA A 21 -27.77 -22.56 18.88
C ALA A 21 -28.21 -22.28 20.32
N VAL A 22 -27.25 -21.92 21.17
CA VAL A 22 -27.58 -21.13 22.35
C VAL A 22 -28.24 -19.86 21.80
N GLY A 23 -29.44 -19.53 22.26
CA GLY A 23 -30.21 -18.40 21.75
C GLY A 23 -29.41 -17.11 21.86
N THR A 24 -29.17 -16.45 20.72
CA THR A 24 -28.35 -15.24 20.58
C THR A 24 -29.02 -13.98 21.14
N ASP A 25 -30.34 -13.98 21.34
CA ASP A 25 -31.05 -12.84 21.94
C ASP A 25 -30.59 -12.58 23.40
N ALA A 26 -30.23 -13.64 24.13
CA ALA A 26 -29.79 -13.52 25.52
C ALA A 26 -28.35 -13.01 25.68
N ALA A 27 -27.48 -13.19 24.66
CA ALA A 27 -26.08 -12.79 24.73
C ALA A 27 -25.88 -11.29 24.42
N TRP A 28 -26.70 -10.72 23.53
CA TRP A 28 -26.69 -9.28 23.22
C TRP A 28 -27.29 -8.43 24.34
N GLU A 29 -28.40 -8.86 24.95
CA GLU A 29 -29.08 -8.12 26.03
C GLU A 29 -28.19 -7.88 27.25
N ASP A 30 -27.21 -8.76 27.52
CA ASP A 30 -26.24 -8.62 28.61
C ASP A 30 -25.10 -7.63 28.31
N LYS A 31 -25.01 -7.11 27.08
CA LYS A 31 -23.92 -6.24 26.58
C LYS A 31 -24.36 -4.84 26.21
N VAL A 32 -25.67 -4.63 26.17
CA VAL A 32 -26.27 -3.31 26.00
C VAL A 32 -27.07 -2.91 27.23
N ASN A 33 -27.11 -1.62 27.52
CA ASN A 33 -27.98 -1.08 28.54
C ASN A 33 -29.46 -1.17 28.11
N LYS A 34 -30.39 -0.76 28.98
CA LYS A 34 -31.83 -0.81 28.70
C LYS A 34 -32.28 0.03 27.48
N ASN A 35 -31.42 0.92 27.00
CA ASN A 35 -31.66 1.76 25.83
C ASN A 35 -31.05 1.15 24.55
N GLY A 36 -30.38 -0.01 24.64
CA GLY A 36 -29.70 -0.66 23.51
C GLY A 36 -28.31 -0.09 23.21
N GLU A 37 -27.75 0.75 24.09
CA GLU A 37 -26.40 1.30 23.94
C GLU A 37 -25.37 0.34 24.57
N PRO A 38 -24.14 0.23 24.04
CA PRO A 38 -23.12 -0.65 24.64
C PRO A 38 -22.85 -0.30 26.10
N ILE A 39 -22.63 -1.33 26.93
CA ILE A 39 -22.24 -1.15 28.33
C ILE A 39 -20.86 -0.46 28.44
N ILE A 40 -19.94 -0.81 27.53
CA ILE A 40 -18.64 -0.15 27.38
C ILE A 40 -18.68 0.73 26.14
N SER A 41 -18.53 2.04 26.31
CA SER A 41 -18.47 2.96 25.17
C SER A 41 -17.03 3.07 24.67
N TYR A 42 -16.62 2.21 23.72
CA TYR A 42 -15.27 2.21 23.14
C TYR A 42 -14.86 3.52 22.45
N LEU A 43 -15.81 4.42 22.21
CA LEU A 43 -15.57 5.77 21.68
C LEU A 43 -15.12 6.77 22.77
N THR A 44 -15.33 6.44 24.05
CA THR A 44 -15.08 7.32 25.20
C THR A 44 -14.35 6.65 26.36
N ALA A 45 -14.32 5.32 26.42
CA ALA A 45 -13.57 4.54 27.40
C ALA A 45 -12.08 4.54 27.04
N GLU A 46 -11.30 5.28 27.81
CA GLU A 46 -9.85 5.39 27.65
C GLU A 46 -9.13 4.19 28.26
N TYR A 47 -8.29 3.53 27.45
CA TYR A 47 -7.40 2.46 27.87
C TYR A 47 -5.97 2.99 27.79
N LYS A 48 -5.25 2.99 28.92
CA LYS A 48 -3.87 3.49 28.97
C LYS A 48 -2.87 2.44 28.48
N LYS A 49 -3.20 1.16 28.63
CA LYS A 49 -2.35 0.05 28.20
C LYS A 49 -3.16 -1.06 27.50
N PRO A 50 -2.53 -1.83 26.60
CA PRO A 50 -3.07 -3.06 26.02
C PRO A 50 -3.76 -3.98 27.03
N GLN A 51 -3.14 -4.20 28.18
CA GLN A 51 -3.66 -5.10 29.20
C GLN A 51 -5.00 -4.64 29.78
N ASP A 52 -5.25 -3.33 29.86
CA ASP A 52 -6.51 -2.79 30.36
C ASP A 52 -7.67 -3.15 29.44
N LYS A 53 -7.48 -3.00 28.13
CA LYS A 53 -8.49 -3.39 27.13
C LYS A 53 -8.72 -4.89 27.11
N LEU A 54 -7.66 -5.68 27.28
CA LEU A 54 -7.75 -7.14 27.29
C LEU A 54 -8.66 -7.67 28.42
N LEU A 55 -8.74 -6.97 29.56
CA LEU A 55 -9.62 -7.34 30.68
C LEU A 55 -11.11 -7.25 30.33
N ASP A 56 -11.47 -6.43 29.36
CA ASP A 56 -12.84 -6.27 28.87
C ASP A 56 -13.17 -7.23 27.72
N MET A 57 -12.20 -8.04 27.26
CA MET A 57 -12.39 -9.05 26.23
C MET A 57 -12.50 -10.46 26.83
N VAL A 58 -13.11 -11.38 26.06
CA VAL A 58 -13.26 -12.78 26.46
C VAL A 58 -12.22 -13.65 25.77
N MET A 59 -11.42 -14.40 26.52
CA MET A 59 -10.54 -15.42 25.93
C MET A 59 -11.39 -16.55 25.34
N VAL A 60 -11.25 -16.80 24.04
CA VAL A 60 -12.02 -17.79 23.29
C VAL A 60 -11.21 -19.03 22.93
N LYS A 61 -9.88 -18.91 22.84
CA LYS A 61 -8.98 -20.02 22.49
C LYS A 61 -7.58 -19.80 23.06
N GLU A 62 -6.93 -20.88 23.47
CA GLU A 62 -5.50 -20.92 23.82
C GLU A 62 -4.86 -22.14 23.15
N GLN A 63 -3.82 -21.92 22.36
CA GLN A 63 -3.10 -22.96 21.63
C GLN A 63 -1.75 -22.42 21.12
N TYR A 64 -0.76 -23.30 20.92
CA TYR A 64 0.54 -22.97 20.32
C TYR A 64 1.31 -21.82 21.00
N GLY A 65 1.10 -21.60 22.30
CA GLY A 65 1.73 -20.47 23.00
C GLY A 65 1.01 -19.13 22.79
N TYR A 66 -0.16 -19.12 22.16
CA TYR A 66 -0.98 -17.93 21.95
C TYR A 66 -2.36 -18.05 22.61
N LYS A 67 -2.91 -16.92 23.06
CA LYS A 67 -4.32 -16.78 23.45
C LYS A 67 -5.03 -15.84 22.48
N LEU A 68 -6.19 -16.26 22.00
CA LEU A 68 -7.11 -15.45 21.21
C LEU A 68 -8.22 -14.94 22.11
N TYR A 69 -8.37 -13.63 22.14
CA TYR A 69 -9.46 -12.92 22.80
C TYR A 69 -10.43 -12.36 21.77
N PHE A 70 -11.69 -12.24 22.16
CA PHE A 70 -12.77 -11.71 21.34
C PHE A 70 -13.62 -10.75 22.17
N GLU A 71 -13.95 -9.61 21.59
CA GLU A 71 -14.91 -8.66 22.14
C GLU A 71 -16.26 -8.85 21.42
N GLU A 72 -17.29 -9.20 22.19
CA GLU A 72 -18.56 -9.70 21.67
C GLU A 72 -19.44 -8.62 21.03
N PHE A 73 -19.28 -7.35 21.42
CA PHE A 73 -20.06 -6.22 20.90
C PHE A 73 -19.51 -5.70 19.57
N THR A 74 -18.23 -5.37 19.54
CA THR A 74 -17.49 -4.76 18.43
C THR A 74 -17.03 -5.77 17.39
N GLY A 75 -16.82 -7.04 17.80
CA GLY A 75 -16.22 -8.09 16.98
C GLY A 75 -14.69 -8.06 16.96
N GLU A 76 -14.05 -7.20 17.76
CA GLU A 76 -12.60 -7.09 17.84
C GLU A 76 -11.95 -8.38 18.37
N ILE A 77 -10.72 -8.64 17.93
CA ILE A 77 -9.89 -9.73 18.45
C ILE A 77 -8.56 -9.20 18.96
N ALA A 78 -7.97 -9.93 19.90
CA ALA A 78 -6.61 -9.70 20.36
C ALA A 78 -5.85 -11.03 20.43
N LEU A 79 -4.59 -11.01 20.03
CA LEU A 79 -3.66 -12.12 20.10
C LEU A 79 -2.63 -11.80 21.19
N GLU A 80 -2.56 -12.61 22.25
CA GLU A 80 -1.55 -12.50 23.30
C GLU A 80 -0.54 -13.66 23.14
N ASP A 81 0.74 -13.33 23.03
CA ASP A 81 1.82 -14.31 23.15
C ASP A 81 2.03 -14.64 24.64
N THR A 82 1.88 -15.91 25.01
CA THR A 82 1.96 -16.36 26.41
C THR A 82 3.37 -16.42 26.96
N THR A 83 4.39 -16.37 26.09
CA THR A 83 5.81 -16.41 26.45
C THR A 83 6.33 -15.01 26.76
N THR A 84 6.06 -14.03 25.91
CA THR A 84 6.52 -12.64 26.06
C THR A 84 5.52 -11.77 26.81
N GLY A 85 4.21 -12.02 26.65
CA GLY A 85 3.13 -11.18 27.17
C GLY A 85 2.77 -10.02 26.25
N GLN A 86 3.38 -9.94 25.06
CA GLN A 86 3.02 -8.97 24.02
C GLN A 86 1.61 -9.25 23.50
N ILE A 87 0.91 -8.20 23.05
CA ILE A 87 -0.48 -8.27 22.59
C ILE A 87 -0.63 -7.51 21.28
N ILE A 88 -1.28 -8.12 20.28
CA ILE A 88 -1.66 -7.47 19.03
C ILE A 88 -3.18 -7.45 18.92
N PHE A 89 -3.76 -6.28 18.66
CA PHE A 89 -5.20 -6.10 18.45
C PHE A 89 -5.54 -5.96 16.97
N SER A 90 -6.77 -6.34 16.59
CA SER A 90 -7.32 -6.02 15.26
C SER A 90 -7.60 -4.55 15.03
N ASN A 91 -7.64 -3.74 16.11
CA ASN A 91 -8.00 -2.33 16.13
C ASN A 91 -7.23 -1.63 17.24
N PRO A 92 -6.94 -0.32 17.11
CA PRO A 92 -6.22 0.40 18.14
C PRO A 92 -6.93 0.28 19.50
N TYR A 93 -6.15 0.05 20.55
CA TYR A 93 -6.71 -0.13 21.89
C TYR A 93 -7.12 1.20 22.54
N ASP A 94 -6.56 2.30 22.06
CA ASP A 94 -6.56 3.65 22.63
C ASP A 94 -7.39 4.65 21.80
N ILE A 95 -8.41 4.22 21.06
CA ILE A 95 -9.25 5.09 20.18
C ILE A 95 -9.88 6.27 20.93
N ALA A 96 -10.19 6.08 22.22
CA ALA A 96 -10.74 7.12 23.08
C ALA A 96 -9.67 8.05 23.69
N SER A 97 -8.39 7.84 23.39
CA SER A 97 -7.27 8.69 23.83
C SER A 97 -7.58 10.17 23.61
N PRO A 98 -7.24 11.06 24.58
CA PRO A 98 -7.41 12.49 24.43
C PRO A 98 -6.60 13.07 23.26
N TYR A 99 -5.53 12.40 22.85
CA TYR A 99 -4.71 12.77 21.69
C TYR A 99 -5.38 12.42 20.36
N ASN A 100 -6.32 11.46 20.35
CA ASN A 100 -7.10 11.13 19.16
C ASN A 100 -8.26 12.13 18.93
N LYS A 101 -7.98 13.16 18.11
CA LYS A 101 -8.95 14.20 17.70
C LYS A 101 -9.84 13.81 16.51
N ALA A 102 -9.88 12.54 16.13
CA ALA A 102 -10.70 12.07 15.02
C ALA A 102 -12.20 12.36 15.22
N SER A 103 -12.90 12.66 14.13
CA SER A 103 -14.36 12.79 14.15
C SER A 103 -15.04 11.47 14.56
N LEU A 104 -16.28 11.54 15.04
CA LEU A 104 -17.07 10.36 15.41
C LEU A 104 -17.08 9.30 14.29
N ALA A 105 -17.34 9.71 13.05
CA ALA A 105 -17.41 8.79 11.91
C ALA A 105 -16.07 8.07 11.64
N ILE A 106 -14.95 8.73 11.92
CA ILE A 106 -13.62 8.14 11.79
C ILE A 106 -13.37 7.16 12.93
N LYS A 107 -13.70 7.52 14.18
CA LYS A 107 -13.59 6.61 15.32
C LYS A 107 -14.45 5.35 15.15
N GLU A 108 -15.66 5.50 14.60
CA GLU A 108 -16.52 4.37 14.23
C GLU A 108 -15.88 3.49 13.15
N LYS A 109 -15.23 4.07 12.14
CA LYS A 109 -14.49 3.31 11.13
C LYS A 109 -13.32 2.55 11.77
N LEU A 110 -12.55 3.18 12.67
CA LEU A 110 -11.40 2.58 13.37
C LEU A 110 -11.76 1.35 14.23
N LEU A 111 -13.02 1.19 14.64
CA LEU A 111 -13.53 0.02 15.39
C LEU A 111 -14.01 -1.14 14.48
N SER A 112 -13.79 -1.04 13.16
CA SER A 112 -14.30 -2.03 12.20
C SER A 112 -13.30 -3.15 11.89
N GLN A 113 -13.82 -4.37 11.78
CA GLN A 113 -13.11 -5.57 11.32
C GLN A 113 -13.17 -5.72 9.80
N ILE A 114 -14.25 -5.21 9.19
CA ILE A 114 -14.50 -5.31 7.75
C ILE A 114 -14.96 -3.95 7.22
N LEU A 115 -14.36 -3.54 6.11
CA LEU A 115 -14.86 -2.45 5.28
C LEU A 115 -15.27 -3.02 3.93
N ILE A 116 -16.38 -2.56 3.37
CA ILE A 116 -16.77 -2.90 2.01
C ILE A 116 -17.16 -1.68 1.21
N THR A 117 -16.96 -1.78 -0.09
CA THR A 117 -17.54 -0.89 -1.08
C THR A 117 -18.47 -1.67 -1.98
N TYR A 118 -19.59 -1.06 -2.36
CA TYR A 118 -20.51 -1.58 -3.37
C TYR A 118 -21.09 -0.44 -4.22
N LEU A 119 -21.70 -0.79 -5.36
CA LEU A 119 -22.48 0.12 -6.19
C LEU A 119 -23.98 -0.07 -5.93
N ASP A 120 -24.67 1.04 -5.72
CA ASP A 120 -26.12 1.17 -5.66
C ASP A 120 -26.56 2.09 -6.80
N ASN A 121 -27.25 1.52 -7.80
CA ASN A 121 -27.63 2.24 -9.03
C ASN A 121 -26.44 3.01 -9.66
N GLY A 122 -25.27 2.34 -9.74
CA GLY A 122 -24.03 2.91 -10.27
C GLY A 122 -23.31 3.89 -9.35
N SER A 123 -23.87 4.24 -8.19
CA SER A 123 -23.22 5.12 -7.21
C SER A 123 -22.43 4.30 -6.19
N LYS A 124 -21.16 4.65 -5.98
CA LYS A 124 -20.30 4.07 -4.94
C LYS A 124 -20.87 4.34 -3.54
N ARG A 125 -20.87 3.32 -2.69
CA ARG A 125 -21.31 3.33 -1.29
C ARG A 125 -20.36 2.48 -0.47
N ASP A 126 -20.13 2.90 0.77
CA ASP A 126 -19.25 2.21 1.71
C ASP A 126 -20.03 1.75 2.94
N MET A 127 -19.63 0.61 3.52
CA MET A 127 -20.11 0.12 4.81
C MET A 127 -18.93 -0.30 5.67
N ASN A 128 -19.04 -0.05 6.97
CA ASN A 128 -18.08 -0.49 7.97
C ASN A 128 -18.77 -1.39 9.00
N SER A 129 -18.07 -2.41 9.51
CA SER A 129 -18.68 -3.42 10.38
C SER A 129 -19.14 -2.89 11.72
N TYR A 130 -18.53 -1.81 12.24
CA TYR A 130 -18.96 -1.23 13.49
C TYR A 130 -20.36 -0.62 13.39
N VAL A 131 -20.57 0.32 12.46
CA VAL A 131 -21.87 0.99 12.28
C VAL A 131 -22.92 0.02 11.74
N GLU A 132 -22.53 -0.82 10.78
CA GLU A 132 -23.50 -1.62 10.02
C GLU A 132 -23.74 -3.01 10.57
N ALA A 133 -22.95 -3.48 11.53
CA ALA A 133 -23.21 -4.73 12.25
C ALA A 133 -23.19 -4.57 13.78
N ALA A 134 -22.11 -4.04 14.36
CA ALA A 134 -21.95 -3.96 15.83
C ALA A 134 -23.07 -3.13 16.48
N LEU A 135 -23.27 -1.87 16.06
CA LEU A 135 -24.34 -0.99 16.59
C LEU A 135 -25.75 -1.53 16.33
N ARG A 136 -25.90 -2.54 15.47
CA ARG A 136 -27.18 -3.18 15.15
C ARG A 136 -27.37 -4.52 15.87
N GLY A 137 -26.40 -5.01 16.63
CA GLY A 137 -26.44 -6.35 17.24
C GLY A 137 -26.40 -7.48 16.21
N GLN A 138 -25.77 -7.26 15.06
CA GLN A 138 -25.76 -8.16 13.91
C GLN A 138 -24.42 -8.90 13.73
N ILE A 139 -23.74 -9.19 14.84
CA ILE A 139 -22.49 -9.97 14.91
C ILE A 139 -22.79 -11.29 15.63
N THR A 140 -22.28 -12.40 15.12
CA THR A 140 -22.45 -13.71 15.78
C THR A 140 -21.17 -14.52 15.72
N MET A 141 -20.68 -14.96 16.88
CA MET A 141 -19.51 -15.83 16.99
C MET A 141 -19.90 -17.30 17.08
N LYS A 142 -19.12 -18.17 16.44
CA LYS A 142 -19.19 -19.64 16.54
C LYS A 142 -17.79 -20.20 16.78
N ASN A 143 -17.66 -21.14 17.70
CA ASN A 143 -16.39 -21.85 17.90
C ASN A 143 -16.08 -22.79 16.73
N ILE A 144 -14.84 -22.80 16.28
CA ILE A 144 -14.29 -23.77 15.31
C ILE A 144 -13.07 -24.49 15.92
N LYS A 145 -12.53 -25.51 15.23
CA LYS A 145 -11.54 -26.44 15.79
C LYS A 145 -10.35 -25.72 16.47
N ASN A 146 -9.77 -24.74 15.79
CA ASN A 146 -8.54 -24.04 16.17
C ASN A 146 -8.77 -22.53 16.39
N GLY A 147 -10.01 -22.09 16.62
CA GLY A 147 -10.32 -20.68 16.84
C GLY A 147 -11.81 -20.38 16.74
N ILE A 148 -12.18 -19.25 16.13
CA ILE A 148 -13.58 -18.80 16.04
C ILE A 148 -13.97 -18.39 14.61
N ARG A 149 -15.26 -18.47 14.30
CA ARG A 149 -15.89 -17.92 13.10
C ARG A 149 -16.86 -16.83 13.51
N VAL A 150 -16.65 -15.61 13.03
CA VAL A 150 -17.47 -14.44 13.33
C VAL A 150 -18.25 -14.06 12.08
N GLU A 151 -19.57 -14.09 12.17
CA GLU A 151 -20.51 -13.76 11.10
C GLU A 151 -20.98 -12.33 11.27
N TYR A 152 -20.89 -11.55 10.18
CA TYR A 152 -21.31 -10.16 10.11
C TYR A 152 -22.47 -10.04 9.11
N ALA A 153 -23.55 -9.36 9.51
CA ALA A 153 -24.52 -8.82 8.57
C ALA A 153 -24.39 -7.30 8.55
N LEU A 154 -23.87 -6.76 7.46
CA LEU A 154 -23.74 -5.33 7.20
C LEU A 154 -25.02 -4.82 6.54
N GLY A 155 -25.64 -3.80 7.12
CA GLY A 155 -26.87 -3.17 6.60
C GLY A 155 -28.10 -3.58 7.40
N GLU A 156 -29.30 -3.35 6.84
CA GLU A 156 -30.55 -3.54 7.59
C GLU A 156 -31.06 -4.99 7.49
N GLU A 157 -31.40 -5.62 8.64
CA GLU A 157 -31.95 -6.97 8.66
C GLU A 157 -33.39 -7.07 8.11
N GLN A 158 -34.21 -6.02 8.28
CA GLN A 158 -35.61 -6.03 7.85
C GLN A 158 -35.74 -5.81 6.34
N THR A 159 -36.24 -6.83 5.63
CA THR A 159 -36.44 -6.82 4.17
C THR A 159 -37.69 -6.04 3.74
N THR A 160 -38.66 -5.87 4.63
CA THR A 160 -39.92 -5.16 4.40
C THR A 160 -40.08 -4.13 5.49
N ARG A 161 -39.98 -2.84 5.13
CA ARG A 161 -40.21 -1.75 6.09
C ARG A 161 -41.68 -1.78 6.52
N LEU A 162 -41.95 -1.49 7.79
CA LEU A 162 -43.32 -1.34 8.30
C LEU A 162 -43.95 -0.01 7.83
N VAL A 163 -44.07 0.15 6.50
CA VAL A 163 -44.53 1.38 5.84
C VAL A 163 -45.53 1.01 4.75
N PRO A 164 -46.83 1.29 4.93
CA PRO A 164 -47.80 1.05 3.87
C PRO A 164 -47.55 1.97 2.69
N ARG A 165 -47.25 1.41 1.53
CA ARG A 165 -47.09 2.17 0.29
C ARG A 165 -48.41 2.70 -0.22
N VAL A 166 -49.44 1.86 -0.16
CA VAL A 166 -50.83 2.22 -0.38
C VAL A 166 -51.64 1.60 0.75
N ILE A 167 -52.57 2.36 1.30
CA ILE A 167 -53.42 1.91 2.41
C ILE A 167 -54.78 2.60 2.32
N GLU A 168 -55.84 1.86 2.60
CA GLU A 168 -57.20 2.38 2.59
C GLU A 168 -57.36 3.53 3.59
N LYS A 169 -58.16 4.53 3.23
CA LYS A 169 -58.33 5.79 3.97
C LYS A 169 -58.64 5.58 5.45
N SER A 170 -59.68 4.81 5.78
CA SER A 170 -60.09 4.59 7.16
C SER A 170 -59.02 3.86 7.97
N ARG A 171 -58.35 2.87 7.36
CA ARG A 171 -57.28 2.12 8.01
C ARG A 171 -56.04 2.95 8.28
N TYR A 172 -55.62 3.81 7.35
CA TYR A 172 -54.53 4.75 7.60
C TYR A 172 -54.88 5.73 8.72
N GLU A 173 -56.09 6.28 8.71
CA GLU A 173 -56.54 7.22 9.73
C GLU A 173 -56.60 6.57 11.11
N GLU A 174 -57.21 5.38 11.23
CA GLU A 174 -57.44 4.69 12.50
C GLU A 174 -56.18 4.02 13.07
N LEU A 175 -55.42 3.30 12.25
CA LEU A 175 -54.30 2.49 12.72
C LEU A 175 -52.99 3.26 12.79
N ILE A 176 -52.83 4.30 11.97
CA ILE A 176 -51.60 5.09 11.90
C ILE A 176 -51.84 6.53 12.34
N PHE A 177 -52.53 7.33 11.53
CA PHE A 177 -52.51 8.78 11.63
C PHE A 177 -53.07 9.31 12.96
N ASN A 178 -54.14 8.72 13.50
CA ASN A 178 -54.77 9.19 14.74
C ASN A 178 -53.90 8.93 15.98
N ASN A 179 -53.03 7.93 15.94
CA ASN A 179 -52.15 7.53 17.05
C ASN A 179 -50.89 8.39 17.16
N LEU A 180 -50.64 9.27 16.19
CA LEU A 180 -49.46 10.13 16.14
C LEU A 180 -49.59 11.41 16.98
N SER A 181 -48.46 11.88 17.51
CA SER A 181 -48.33 13.24 18.08
C SER A 181 -48.54 14.32 17.01
N ASP A 182 -48.90 15.56 17.41
CA ASP A 182 -49.13 16.65 16.44
C ASP A 182 -47.91 16.94 15.56
N PHE A 183 -46.70 16.80 16.13
CA PHE A 183 -45.45 16.92 15.39
C PHE A 183 -45.31 15.82 14.33
N ASN A 184 -45.55 14.55 14.69
CA ASN A 184 -45.47 13.43 13.76
C ASN A 184 -46.60 13.45 12.72
N LYS A 185 -47.80 13.93 13.08
CA LYS A 185 -48.90 14.16 12.12
C LYS A 185 -48.50 15.13 11.02
N SER A 186 -47.83 16.24 11.39
CA SER A 186 -47.35 17.22 10.41
C SER A 186 -46.31 16.61 9.46
N LYS A 187 -45.39 15.78 9.97
CA LYS A 187 -44.41 15.07 9.15
C LYS A 187 -45.07 14.04 8.22
N MET A 188 -45.98 13.22 8.75
CA MET A 188 -46.65 12.17 7.98
C MET A 188 -47.52 12.71 6.84
N LYS A 189 -48.11 13.90 6.98
CA LYS A 189 -48.78 14.60 5.86
C LYS A 189 -47.85 14.97 4.71
N GLY A 190 -46.55 15.13 4.96
CA GLY A 190 -45.55 15.36 3.92
C GLY A 190 -45.24 14.10 3.11
N PHE A 191 -45.40 12.91 3.71
CA PHE A 191 -45.08 11.63 3.07
C PHE A 191 -46.29 10.97 2.43
N TYR A 192 -47.50 11.17 2.96
CA TYR A 192 -48.73 10.55 2.49
C TYR A 192 -49.70 11.55 1.86
N THR A 193 -50.15 11.24 0.65
CA THR A 193 -51.19 12.01 -0.04
C THR A 193 -52.47 11.20 -0.13
N LEU A 194 -53.60 11.79 0.29
CA LEU A 194 -54.92 11.19 0.10
C LEU A 194 -55.31 11.25 -1.38
N LYS A 195 -55.71 10.11 -1.93
CA LYS A 195 -56.28 9.95 -3.26
C LYS A 195 -57.73 9.50 -3.09
N ASP A 196 -58.63 10.46 -3.08
CA ASP A 196 -60.07 10.25 -2.88
C ASP A 196 -60.85 10.71 -4.12
N PRO A 197 -61.39 9.80 -4.94
CA PRO A 197 -62.13 10.14 -6.16
C PRO A 197 -63.48 10.83 -5.86
N ASN A 198 -63.94 10.79 -4.61
CA ASN A 198 -65.20 11.40 -4.19
C ASN A 198 -65.02 12.81 -3.59
N ASP A 199 -63.80 13.38 -3.64
CA ASP A 199 -63.57 14.74 -3.15
C ASP A 199 -64.31 15.76 -4.04
N PRO A 200 -65.25 16.56 -3.48
CA PRO A 200 -66.02 17.54 -4.24
C PRO A 200 -65.19 18.70 -4.83
N ASN A 201 -63.90 18.82 -4.47
CA ASN A 201 -62.99 19.83 -5.00
C ASN A 201 -62.12 19.32 -6.17
N GLU A 202 -62.18 18.03 -6.47
CA GLU A 202 -61.42 17.45 -7.58
C GLU A 202 -62.14 17.65 -8.92
N THR A 203 -61.36 17.83 -9.99
CA THR A 203 -61.91 17.96 -11.35
C THR A 203 -61.99 16.59 -12.02
N ASP A 204 -62.93 16.39 -12.95
CA ASP A 204 -63.06 15.13 -13.72
C ASP A 204 -61.73 14.69 -14.38
N LYS A 205 -60.88 15.66 -14.76
CA LYS A 205 -59.56 15.41 -15.34
C LYS A 205 -58.55 14.89 -14.31
N SER A 206 -58.62 15.37 -13.07
CA SER A 206 -57.75 14.94 -11.97
C SER A 206 -58.14 13.54 -11.50
N ILE A 207 -59.44 13.26 -11.40
CA ILE A 207 -59.97 11.94 -11.04
C ILE A 207 -59.56 10.89 -12.07
N ALA A 208 -59.67 11.19 -13.38
CA ALA A 208 -59.21 10.28 -14.43
C ALA A 208 -57.69 9.99 -14.34
N ALA A 209 -56.86 11.01 -14.09
CA ALA A 209 -55.42 10.82 -13.90
C ALA A 209 -55.09 10.02 -12.63
N MET A 210 -55.90 10.16 -11.59
CA MET A 210 -55.77 9.40 -10.34
C MET A 210 -56.07 7.92 -10.54
N HIS A 211 -57.14 7.57 -11.27
CA HIS A 211 -57.45 6.17 -11.62
C HIS A 211 -56.37 5.55 -12.51
N ASP A 212 -55.84 6.31 -13.49
CA ASP A 212 -54.75 5.83 -14.34
C ASP A 212 -53.48 5.53 -13.53
N GLN A 213 -53.15 6.37 -12.54
CA GLN A 213 -51.93 6.22 -11.73
C GLN A 213 -52.10 5.20 -10.58
N PHE A 214 -53.28 5.14 -9.98
CA PHE A 214 -53.62 4.26 -8.87
C PHE A 214 -54.98 3.59 -9.14
N PRO A 215 -55.03 2.50 -9.93
CA PRO A 215 -56.29 1.88 -10.35
C PRO A 215 -57.24 1.50 -9.22
N ILE A 216 -56.70 1.18 -8.03
CA ILE A 216 -57.50 0.88 -6.83
C ILE A 216 -58.43 2.03 -6.40
N THR A 217 -58.13 3.26 -6.82
CA THR A 217 -58.98 4.42 -6.54
C THR A 217 -60.33 4.36 -7.23
N GLU A 218 -60.55 3.49 -8.23
CA GLU A 218 -61.90 3.23 -8.78
C GLU A 218 -62.83 2.55 -7.75
N GLU A 219 -62.26 1.85 -6.76
CA GLU A 219 -63.00 1.06 -5.77
C GLU A 219 -63.04 1.73 -4.39
N MET A 220 -61.97 2.43 -3.97
CA MET A 220 -61.88 3.01 -2.62
C MET A 220 -60.94 4.22 -2.56
N ALA A 221 -61.11 5.08 -1.55
CA ALA A 221 -60.16 6.14 -1.26
C ALA A 221 -58.93 5.57 -0.51
N VAL A 222 -57.73 5.96 -0.92
CA VAL A 222 -56.47 5.46 -0.36
C VAL A 222 -55.50 6.58 -0.03
N TYR A 223 -54.70 6.40 1.02
CA TYR A 223 -53.49 7.17 1.21
C TYR A 223 -52.33 6.49 0.48
N VAL A 224 -51.60 7.28 -0.30
CA VAL A 224 -50.44 6.83 -1.05
C VAL A 224 -49.20 7.48 -0.44
N CYS A 225 -48.25 6.66 -0.01
CA CYS A 225 -46.90 7.10 0.34
C CYS A 225 -46.21 7.61 -0.94
N SER A 226 -45.55 8.76 -0.88
CA SER A 226 -44.91 9.38 -2.04
C SER A 226 -44.10 8.36 -2.85
N PRO A 227 -44.36 8.18 -4.16
CA PRO A 227 -43.62 7.24 -5.00
C PRO A 227 -42.13 7.58 -5.15
N THR A 228 -41.73 8.82 -4.85
CA THR A 228 -40.34 9.31 -4.93
C THR A 228 -39.68 9.45 -3.55
N ILE A 229 -40.24 8.84 -2.51
CA ILE A 229 -39.69 8.88 -1.15
C ILE A 229 -38.30 8.22 -1.09
N THR A 230 -37.37 8.86 -0.41
CA THR A 230 -36.00 8.34 -0.24
C THR A 230 -35.92 7.28 0.87
N THR A 231 -34.85 6.48 0.88
CA THR A 231 -34.60 5.47 1.92
C THR A 231 -34.53 6.08 3.34
N SER A 232 -33.96 7.27 3.48
CA SER A 232 -33.88 7.98 4.78
C SER A 232 -35.25 8.44 5.28
N GLU A 233 -36.10 8.91 4.37
CA GLU A 233 -37.48 9.29 4.70
C GLU A 233 -38.32 8.06 5.05
N LEU A 234 -38.12 6.93 4.35
CA LEU A 234 -38.76 5.66 4.69
C LEU A 234 -38.38 5.19 6.10
N ARG A 235 -37.09 5.26 6.48
CA ARG A 235 -36.65 4.99 7.87
C ARG A 235 -37.37 5.87 8.88
N THR A 236 -37.56 7.15 8.54
CA THR A 236 -38.26 8.11 9.40
C THR A 236 -39.73 7.74 9.57
N VAL A 237 -40.42 7.42 8.47
CA VAL A 237 -41.83 6.99 8.49
C VAL A 237 -41.99 5.70 9.29
N GLU A 238 -41.14 4.71 9.04
CA GLU A 238 -41.15 3.44 9.76
C GLU A 238 -40.91 3.61 11.26
N LYS A 239 -39.92 4.45 11.64
CA LYS A 239 -39.64 4.79 13.03
C LYS A 239 -40.87 5.40 13.71
N ILE A 240 -41.52 6.37 13.06
CA ILE A 240 -42.74 7.00 13.58
C ILE A 240 -43.85 5.96 13.80
N ILE A 241 -44.05 5.05 12.84
CA ILE A 241 -45.07 3.98 12.93
C ILE A 241 -44.74 3.01 14.07
N LYS A 242 -43.50 2.53 14.18
CA LYS A 242 -43.09 1.60 15.24
C LYS A 242 -43.22 2.21 16.64
N GLU A 243 -42.85 3.48 16.79
CA GLU A 243 -42.90 4.18 18.09
C GLU A 243 -44.33 4.55 18.50
N SER A 244 -45.17 4.94 17.54
CA SER A 244 -46.48 5.54 17.83
C SER A 244 -47.66 4.57 17.61
N CYS A 245 -47.48 3.51 16.84
CA CYS A 245 -48.56 2.64 16.35
C CYS A 245 -48.22 1.15 16.58
N PRO A 246 -48.11 0.68 17.83
CA PRO A 246 -47.68 -0.68 18.15
C PRO A 246 -48.63 -1.79 17.64
N GLU A 247 -49.88 -1.44 17.33
CA GLU A 247 -50.88 -2.38 16.77
C GLU A 247 -50.78 -2.54 15.24
N TYR A 248 -50.02 -1.67 14.57
CA TYR A 248 -49.76 -1.82 13.14
C TYR A 248 -48.58 -2.77 12.95
N THR A 249 -48.83 -3.98 12.44
CA THR A 249 -47.81 -5.04 12.30
C THR A 249 -47.53 -5.36 10.84
N HIS A 250 -46.52 -6.19 10.55
CA HIS A 250 -46.28 -6.66 9.18
C HIS A 250 -47.46 -7.45 8.62
N GLU A 251 -48.27 -8.11 9.46
CA GLU A 251 -49.53 -8.75 9.04
C GLU A 251 -50.58 -7.71 8.62
N SER A 252 -50.68 -6.58 9.35
CA SER A 252 -51.55 -5.45 8.96
C SER A 252 -51.10 -4.83 7.65
N LEU A 253 -49.78 -4.68 7.46
CA LEU A 253 -49.17 -4.15 6.24
C LEU A 253 -49.46 -5.05 5.03
N GLU A 254 -49.25 -6.35 5.16
CA GLU A 254 -49.54 -7.33 4.10
C GLU A 254 -51.02 -7.32 3.73
N TYR A 255 -51.90 -7.28 4.73
CA TYR A 255 -53.34 -7.12 4.51
C TYR A 255 -53.69 -5.82 3.76
N ASP A 256 -53.03 -4.70 4.07
CA ASP A 256 -53.27 -3.42 3.41
C ASP A 256 -52.78 -3.43 1.96
N HIS A 257 -51.63 -4.05 1.70
CA HIS A 257 -51.11 -4.22 0.34
C HIS A 257 -52.00 -5.13 -0.49
N ASP A 258 -52.47 -6.25 0.07
CA ASP A 258 -53.42 -7.16 -0.57
C ASP A 258 -54.76 -6.45 -0.84
N LEU A 259 -55.31 -5.74 0.15
CA LEU A 259 -56.57 -5.01 0.02
C LEU A 259 -56.49 -3.95 -1.09
N THR A 260 -55.33 -3.34 -1.26
CA THR A 260 -55.11 -2.28 -2.25
C THR A 260 -54.56 -2.78 -3.59
N ASN A 261 -54.39 -4.10 -3.74
CA ASN A 261 -53.69 -4.74 -4.86
C ASN A 261 -52.30 -4.14 -5.15
N TYR A 262 -51.61 -3.68 -4.10
CA TYR A 262 -50.26 -3.15 -4.22
C TYR A 262 -49.26 -4.28 -4.40
N THR A 263 -48.61 -4.32 -5.56
CA THR A 263 -47.55 -5.29 -5.90
C THR A 263 -46.23 -4.55 -6.13
N GLY A 264 -45.84 -3.69 -5.20
CA GLY A 264 -44.69 -2.81 -5.38
C GLY A 264 -43.35 -3.52 -5.45
N ASP A 265 -42.44 -2.91 -6.21
CA ASP A 265 -41.02 -3.29 -6.32
C ASP A 265 -40.20 -2.63 -5.20
N ASP A 266 -40.57 -2.85 -3.93
CA ASP A 266 -39.75 -2.34 -2.82
C ASP A 266 -38.38 -3.03 -2.86
N ILE A 267 -37.38 -2.28 -3.33
CA ILE A 267 -35.99 -2.71 -3.37
C ILE A 267 -35.53 -2.92 -1.93
N ALA A 268 -35.19 -4.17 -1.59
CA ALA A 268 -34.65 -4.49 -0.29
C ALA A 268 -33.40 -3.62 -0.02
N PRO A 269 -33.24 -3.04 1.18
CA PRO A 269 -32.06 -2.24 1.49
C PRO A 269 -30.77 -3.06 1.31
N PRO A 270 -29.62 -2.40 1.10
CA PRO A 270 -28.36 -3.10 0.92
C PRO A 270 -28.04 -3.89 2.19
N ARG A 271 -27.86 -5.21 2.01
CA ARG A 271 -27.48 -6.13 3.07
C ARG A 271 -26.43 -7.10 2.57
N PHE A 272 -25.27 -7.09 3.21
CA PHE A 272 -24.15 -7.98 2.89
C PHE A 272 -23.88 -8.89 4.08
N ARG A 273 -23.84 -10.20 3.85
CA ARG A 273 -23.46 -11.19 4.87
C ARG A 273 -22.11 -11.78 4.51
N MET A 274 -21.23 -11.88 5.49
CA MET A 274 -19.90 -12.48 5.36
C MET A 274 -19.40 -12.99 6.70
N ALA A 275 -18.31 -13.76 6.69
CA ALA A 275 -17.72 -14.30 7.91
C ALA A 275 -16.20 -14.24 7.87
N LEU A 276 -15.60 -13.92 9.01
CA LEU A 276 -14.17 -14.07 9.24
C LEU A 276 -13.93 -15.32 10.10
N GLU A 277 -13.02 -16.16 9.67
CA GLU A 277 -12.53 -17.33 10.41
C GLU A 277 -11.14 -17.00 10.96
N TYR A 278 -11.00 -17.00 12.27
CA TYR A 278 -9.76 -16.74 12.99
C TYR A 278 -9.24 -18.07 13.53
N THR A 279 -8.01 -18.43 13.18
CA THR A 279 -7.42 -19.73 13.50
C THR A 279 -6.01 -19.53 14.06
N LEU A 280 -5.75 -20.01 15.27
CA LEU A 280 -4.40 -20.00 15.83
C LEU A 280 -3.49 -20.98 15.07
N CYS A 281 -2.28 -20.54 14.75
CA CYS A 281 -1.19 -21.33 14.18
C CYS A 281 0.05 -21.28 15.08
N GLU A 282 1.12 -21.98 14.69
CA GLU A 282 2.33 -22.15 15.52
C GLU A 282 3.11 -20.85 15.75
N ASP A 283 2.90 -19.87 14.87
CA ASP A 283 3.63 -18.60 14.78
C ASP A 283 2.70 -17.37 14.85
N GLY A 284 1.40 -17.57 15.10
CA GLY A 284 0.44 -16.47 15.27
C GLY A 284 -1.00 -16.81 14.90
N LEU A 285 -1.55 -16.07 13.92
CA LEU A 285 -2.98 -16.09 13.59
C LEU A 285 -3.23 -16.14 12.08
N GLU A 286 -4.03 -17.10 11.62
CA GLU A 286 -4.58 -17.13 10.26
C GLU A 286 -6.02 -16.58 10.26
N VAL A 287 -6.30 -15.65 9.34
CA VAL A 287 -7.61 -15.03 9.14
C VAL A 287 -8.10 -15.34 7.74
N ARG A 288 -9.32 -15.87 7.63
CA ARG A 288 -9.92 -16.24 6.35
C ARG A 288 -11.31 -15.66 6.16
N LEU A 289 -11.56 -15.04 5.01
CA LEU A 289 -12.89 -14.70 4.52
C LEU A 289 -13.27 -15.63 3.35
N PRO A 290 -14.23 -16.56 3.52
CA PRO A 290 -14.71 -17.40 2.41
C PRO A 290 -15.48 -16.57 1.38
N ALA A 291 -14.95 -16.42 0.17
CA ALA A 291 -15.55 -15.59 -0.90
C ALA A 291 -16.92 -16.11 -1.34
N ASN A 292 -17.10 -17.44 -1.39
CA ASN A 292 -18.40 -18.07 -1.64
C ASN A 292 -19.44 -17.86 -0.52
N GLY A 293 -19.01 -17.42 0.66
CA GLY A 293 -19.87 -17.11 1.80
C GLY A 293 -20.45 -15.70 1.75
N ILE A 294 -19.98 -14.84 0.83
CA ILE A 294 -20.48 -13.48 0.67
C ILE A 294 -21.86 -13.52 0.00
N SER A 295 -22.87 -13.00 0.68
CA SER A 295 -24.26 -13.01 0.20
C SER A 295 -24.90 -11.64 0.29
N PHE A 296 -25.49 -11.20 -0.82
CA PHE A 296 -26.23 -9.94 -0.97
C PHE A 296 -27.20 -10.04 -2.16
N ASP A 297 -28.07 -9.05 -2.33
CA ASP A 297 -28.94 -8.97 -3.51
C ASP A 297 -28.16 -8.49 -4.74
N GLU A 298 -27.61 -9.45 -5.49
CA GLU A 298 -26.87 -9.17 -6.72
C GLU A 298 -27.71 -8.64 -7.88
N SER A 299 -29.05 -8.68 -7.77
CA SER A 299 -29.93 -8.13 -8.80
C SER A 299 -30.03 -6.60 -8.72
N VAL A 300 -29.67 -6.04 -7.56
CA VAL A 300 -29.78 -4.61 -7.25
C VAL A 300 -28.39 -4.00 -7.02
N TYR A 301 -27.53 -4.68 -6.27
CA TYR A 301 -26.24 -4.16 -5.83
C TYR A 301 -25.08 -4.85 -6.55
N GLN A 302 -23.96 -4.14 -6.68
CA GLN A 302 -22.72 -4.70 -7.21
C GLN A 302 -21.60 -4.59 -6.18
N PHE A 303 -21.12 -5.71 -5.68
CA PHE A 303 -19.99 -5.73 -4.76
C PHE A 303 -18.70 -5.31 -5.46
N GLN A 304 -17.90 -4.45 -4.83
CA GLN A 304 -16.66 -3.92 -5.42
C GLN A 304 -15.45 -4.44 -4.67
N THR A 305 -15.30 -4.06 -3.39
CA THR A 305 -14.12 -4.40 -2.59
C THR A 305 -14.50 -4.83 -1.19
N VAL A 306 -13.62 -5.63 -0.58
CA VAL A 306 -13.63 -5.99 0.84
C VAL A 306 -12.25 -5.83 1.44
N THR A 307 -12.17 -5.11 2.55
CA THR A 307 -10.95 -4.95 3.34
C THR A 307 -11.10 -5.74 4.63
N ILE A 308 -10.10 -6.58 4.93
CA ILE A 308 -10.09 -7.48 6.08
C ILE A 308 -9.10 -6.92 7.11
N LEU A 309 -9.57 -6.72 8.35
CA LEU A 309 -8.78 -6.20 9.47
C LEU A 309 -7.93 -4.98 9.10
N PRO A 310 -8.55 -3.90 8.60
CA PRO A 310 -7.85 -2.70 8.13
C PRO A 310 -6.95 -2.02 9.18
N TYR A 311 -7.06 -2.38 10.45
CA TYR A 311 -6.34 -1.75 11.57
C TYR A 311 -5.62 -2.76 12.46
N MET A 312 -5.37 -3.98 11.95
CA MET A 312 -4.61 -5.00 12.69
C MET A 312 -3.24 -4.43 13.04
N GLY A 313 -2.91 -4.44 14.34
CA GLY A 313 -1.66 -3.94 14.90
C GLY A 313 -1.34 -2.48 14.59
N ALA A 314 -2.33 -1.65 14.21
CA ALA A 314 -2.08 -0.27 13.82
C ALA A 314 -1.33 0.51 14.91
N GLY A 315 -0.19 1.10 14.55
CA GLY A 315 0.67 1.87 15.44
C GLY A 315 0.22 3.32 15.53
N SER A 316 0.41 3.95 16.69
CA SER A 316 0.11 5.38 16.90
C SER A 316 1.34 6.24 16.60
N ASN A 317 1.16 7.41 15.99
CA ASN A 317 2.19 8.47 15.84
C ASN A 317 2.67 9.08 17.18
N GLU A 318 2.14 8.59 18.30
CA GLU A 318 2.70 8.83 19.64
C GLU A 318 3.92 7.95 19.91
N HIS A 319 4.15 6.91 19.12
CA HIS A 319 5.30 6.04 19.25
C HIS A 319 6.10 6.03 17.95
N ASP A 320 7.39 5.73 18.06
CA ASP A 320 8.26 5.52 16.91
C ASP A 320 7.91 4.15 16.30
N GLY A 321 8.24 3.93 15.03
CA GLY A 321 7.93 2.68 14.33
C GLY A 321 7.65 2.91 12.86
N TYR A 322 7.14 1.88 12.17
CA TYR A 322 6.94 1.96 10.73
C TYR A 322 5.90 0.98 10.19
N THR A 323 5.34 1.31 9.03
CA THR A 323 4.74 0.31 8.13
C THR A 323 5.78 -0.18 7.13
N PHE A 324 5.72 -1.47 6.81
CA PHE A 324 6.50 -2.11 5.75
C PHE A 324 5.59 -2.50 4.58
N ILE A 325 6.02 -2.14 3.37
CA ILE A 325 5.40 -2.55 2.11
C ILE A 325 6.43 -3.20 1.17
N PRO A 326 6.04 -4.20 0.37
CA PRO A 326 6.94 -4.95 -0.52
C PRO A 326 7.13 -4.20 -1.86
N ASP A 327 7.35 -2.89 -1.80
CA ASP A 327 7.58 -2.03 -2.96
C ASP A 327 9.02 -2.22 -3.49
N GLY A 328 9.15 -2.86 -4.64
CA GLY A 328 10.47 -3.24 -5.17
C GLY A 328 11.18 -4.23 -4.26
N SER A 329 12.36 -3.86 -3.76
CA SER A 329 13.08 -4.65 -2.75
C SER A 329 12.49 -4.57 -1.35
N GLY A 330 11.71 -3.52 -1.05
CA GLY A 330 11.09 -3.25 0.25
C GLY A 330 11.21 -1.77 0.66
N ALA A 331 10.14 -1.20 1.23
CA ALA A 331 10.11 0.17 1.70
C ALA A 331 9.55 0.28 3.12
N LEU A 332 10.17 1.14 3.92
CA LEU A 332 9.70 1.52 5.25
C LEU A 332 9.10 2.92 5.21
N ILE A 333 7.96 3.10 5.87
CA ILE A 333 7.36 4.41 6.11
C ILE A 333 7.29 4.61 7.62
N ARG A 334 8.18 5.44 8.15
CA ARG A 334 8.28 5.70 9.59
C ARG A 334 7.16 6.62 10.08
N PHE A 335 6.68 6.38 11.29
CA PHE A 335 5.56 7.11 11.89
C PHE A 335 5.93 8.58 12.17
N GLU A 336 7.16 8.79 12.63
CA GLU A 336 7.75 10.08 12.94
C GLU A 336 7.89 11.00 11.70
N ASP A 337 8.15 10.43 10.52
CA ASP A 337 8.37 11.20 9.29
C ASP A 337 7.07 11.77 8.68
N ILE A 338 5.93 11.23 9.11
CA ILE A 338 4.60 11.56 8.57
C ILE A 338 3.69 12.17 9.64
N LYS A 339 4.20 12.45 10.83
CA LYS A 339 3.44 13.06 11.91
C LYS A 339 2.80 14.38 11.43
N GLY A 340 1.48 14.49 11.56
CA GLY A 340 0.73 15.65 11.08
C GLY A 340 0.54 15.74 9.56
N THR A 341 0.96 14.73 8.78
CA THR A 341 0.74 14.66 7.33
C THR A 341 0.02 13.37 6.97
N ALA A 342 -1.15 13.47 6.33
CA ALA A 342 -1.83 12.29 5.80
C ALA A 342 -1.07 11.78 4.57
N TYR A 343 -0.64 10.53 4.61
CA TYR A 343 0.14 9.91 3.54
C TYR A 343 -0.38 8.52 3.26
N ASN A 344 -0.60 8.18 1.99
CA ASN A 344 -1.16 6.90 1.59
C ASN A 344 -0.43 6.35 0.38
N VAL A 345 -0.08 5.07 0.42
CA VAL A 345 0.50 4.32 -0.70
C VAL A 345 -0.40 3.12 -0.99
N ALA A 346 -0.69 2.87 -2.27
CA ALA A 346 -1.48 1.72 -2.67
C ALA A 346 -0.99 1.15 -4.00
N ALA A 347 -0.80 -0.16 -4.08
CA ALA A 347 -0.52 -0.84 -5.35
C ALA A 347 -1.20 -2.20 -5.43
N GLN A 348 -1.51 -2.60 -6.67
CA GLN A 348 -2.06 -3.91 -6.97
C GLN A 348 -0.93 -4.95 -6.99
N MET A 349 -1.19 -6.10 -6.36
CA MET A 349 -0.26 -7.23 -6.37
C MET A 349 0.04 -7.71 -7.78
N TYR A 350 1.31 -7.99 -8.07
CA TYR A 350 1.82 -8.45 -9.37
C TYR A 350 1.64 -7.46 -10.52
N GLY A 351 1.60 -6.16 -10.20
CA GLY A 351 1.67 -5.09 -11.19
C GLY A 351 0.38 -4.91 -12.01
N PRO A 352 0.42 -4.05 -13.04
CA PRO A 352 -0.77 -3.64 -13.79
C PRO A 352 -1.41 -4.80 -14.56
N ASP A 353 -2.74 -4.74 -14.70
CA ASP A 353 -3.50 -5.64 -15.56
C ASP A 353 -3.81 -4.97 -16.90
N TYR A 354 -3.18 -5.44 -17.98
CA TYR A 354 -3.35 -4.81 -19.30
C TYR A 354 -4.71 -5.09 -19.95
N ALA A 355 -5.55 -5.98 -19.38
CA ALA A 355 -6.91 -6.22 -19.85
C ALA A 355 -7.88 -5.05 -19.55
N TYR A 356 -7.48 -4.12 -18.70
CA TYR A 356 -8.29 -2.94 -18.37
C TYR A 356 -8.10 -1.78 -19.35
N HIS A 357 -9.14 -0.98 -19.54
CA HIS A 357 -9.12 0.20 -20.40
C HIS A 357 -8.21 1.28 -19.85
N GLU A 358 -8.56 1.75 -18.66
CA GLU A 358 -7.81 2.77 -17.94
C GLU A 358 -6.73 2.07 -17.12
N ILE A 359 -5.49 2.32 -17.52
CA ILE A 359 -4.32 2.01 -16.70
C ILE A 359 -3.73 3.36 -16.36
N ALA A 360 -3.88 3.72 -15.09
CA ALA A 360 -3.35 4.93 -14.51
C ALA A 360 -2.44 4.54 -13.36
N GLY A 361 -1.48 5.39 -13.06
CA GLY A 361 -0.49 5.14 -12.03
C GLY A 361 0.66 6.11 -12.15
N GLN A 362 1.47 6.16 -11.11
CA GLN A 362 2.74 6.86 -11.12
C GLN A 362 3.87 5.86 -11.38
N HIS A 363 5.08 6.38 -11.56
CA HIS A 363 6.26 5.52 -11.53
C HIS A 363 6.36 4.90 -10.14
N GLN A 364 6.16 3.60 -10.06
CA GLN A 364 6.30 2.81 -8.84
C GLN A 364 6.85 1.44 -9.22
N GLU A 365 7.65 0.88 -8.33
CA GLU A 365 8.07 -0.50 -8.38
C GLU A 365 6.88 -1.43 -8.15
N VAL A 366 7.03 -2.67 -8.60
CA VAL A 366 5.95 -3.66 -8.52
C VAL A 366 5.96 -4.32 -7.15
N MET A 367 4.81 -4.35 -6.48
CA MET A 367 4.59 -5.20 -5.30
C MET A 367 4.45 -6.67 -5.74
N ARG A 368 5.56 -7.41 -5.70
CA ARG A 368 5.66 -8.79 -6.22
C ARG A 368 5.42 -9.88 -5.18
N TYR A 369 5.57 -9.54 -3.90
CA TYR A 369 5.54 -10.50 -2.80
C TYR A 369 4.37 -10.17 -1.87
N PRO A 370 3.48 -11.14 -1.58
CA PRO A 370 2.24 -10.89 -0.83
C PRO A 370 2.50 -10.75 0.69
N VAL A 371 3.46 -9.91 1.07
CA VAL A 371 3.96 -9.74 2.43
C VAL A 371 3.96 -8.26 2.82
N TYR A 372 3.54 -7.95 4.04
CA TYR A 372 3.51 -6.59 4.58
C TYR A 372 3.53 -6.63 6.11
N GLY A 373 3.81 -5.52 6.80
CA GLY A 373 3.87 -5.56 8.26
C GLY A 373 3.88 -4.19 8.93
N VAL A 374 3.73 -4.21 10.25
CA VAL A 374 3.87 -3.03 11.11
C VAL A 374 4.72 -3.38 12.31
N VAL A 375 5.57 -2.45 12.69
CA VAL A 375 6.33 -2.44 13.94
C VAL A 375 6.07 -1.13 14.66
N THR A 376 5.87 -1.20 15.96
CA THR A 376 5.74 -0.05 16.86
C THR A 376 6.73 -0.22 18.00
N ASN A 377 7.56 0.80 18.22
CA ASN A 377 8.60 0.82 19.22
C ASN A 377 8.12 1.66 20.41
N TYR A 378 7.87 1.00 21.53
CA TYR A 378 7.34 1.65 22.72
C TYR A 378 8.49 2.09 23.65
N ASP A 379 9.30 3.07 23.21
CA ASP A 379 10.55 3.44 23.90
C ASP A 379 10.48 4.69 24.80
N LYS A 380 9.37 5.44 24.81
CA LYS A 380 9.27 6.72 25.53
C LYS A 380 8.08 6.74 26.49
N ALA A 381 8.36 7.12 27.75
CA ALA A 381 7.31 7.53 28.67
C ALA A 381 6.80 8.91 28.26
N TYR A 382 5.56 9.02 27.83
CA TYR A 382 4.89 10.32 27.84
C TYR A 382 4.52 10.66 29.29
N PRO A 383 4.82 11.87 29.78
CA PRO A 383 4.29 12.32 31.06
C PRO A 383 2.76 12.30 30.99
N VAL A 384 2.15 11.61 31.95
CA VAL A 384 0.71 11.74 32.21
C VAL A 384 0.55 13.06 32.95
N ASP A 385 0.27 14.14 32.23
CA ASP A 385 -0.05 15.41 32.89
C ASP A 385 -1.43 15.31 33.55
N GLU A 386 -1.42 15.19 34.88
CA GLU A 386 -2.55 15.58 35.71
C GLU A 386 -2.59 17.12 35.77
N GLU A 387 -3.23 17.78 34.80
CA GLU A 387 -4.10 18.94 35.04
C GLU A 387 -4.79 19.47 33.77
N GLU A 388 -6.08 19.78 33.91
CA GLU A 388 -6.90 20.49 32.91
C GLU A 388 -6.33 21.89 32.60
N GLY A 389 -6.02 22.19 31.34
CA GLY A 389 -6.07 23.56 30.84
C GLY A 389 -4.99 23.93 29.82
N ASP A 390 -5.46 24.22 28.60
CA ASP A 390 -4.78 24.92 27.51
C ASP A 390 -3.60 24.22 26.80
N ILE A 391 -3.76 24.11 25.49
CA ILE A 391 -2.79 23.57 24.54
C ILE A 391 -1.75 24.67 24.29
N ALA A 392 -0.57 24.54 24.88
CA ALA A 392 0.62 25.27 24.47
C ALA A 392 1.57 24.29 23.78
N PHE A 393 2.11 24.67 22.62
CA PHE A 393 3.23 23.98 22.01
C PHE A 393 4.38 23.97 23.02
N VAL A 394 4.79 22.78 23.45
CA VAL A 394 5.97 22.58 24.30
C VAL A 394 7.15 22.55 23.33
N GLU A 395 7.96 23.62 23.35
CA GLU A 395 9.32 23.56 22.84
C GLU A 395 10.10 22.54 23.67
N GLU A 396 10.81 21.66 22.97
CA GLU A 396 11.77 20.71 23.51
C GLU A 396 12.79 21.49 24.34
N THR A 397 12.71 21.34 25.65
CA THR A 397 13.79 21.73 26.57
C THR A 397 14.52 20.44 26.95
N GLU A 398 15.75 20.31 26.46
CA GLU A 398 16.70 19.31 26.94
C GLU A 398 17.01 19.62 28.42
N GLU A 399 16.25 19.03 29.34
CA GLU A 399 16.73 18.87 30.71
C GLU A 399 17.48 17.54 30.77
N THR A 400 18.81 17.64 30.88
CA THR A 400 19.72 16.58 31.26
C THR A 400 19.31 15.99 32.61
N ALA A 401 18.38 15.03 32.58
CA ALA A 401 18.13 14.16 33.71
C ALA A 401 19.31 13.21 33.84
N GLU A 402 20.26 13.53 34.73
CA GLU A 402 21.12 12.47 35.29
C GLU A 402 20.20 11.36 35.82
N PRO A 403 20.44 10.08 35.48
CA PRO A 403 19.56 9.01 35.90
C PRO A 403 19.68 8.85 37.42
N VAL A 404 18.65 9.32 38.12
CA VAL A 404 18.40 8.86 39.48
C VAL A 404 17.92 7.40 39.35
N ASP A 405 18.87 6.47 39.49
CA ASP A 405 18.62 5.04 39.63
C ASP A 405 17.87 4.75 40.94
N ASP A 406 16.56 5.02 40.91
CA ASP A 406 15.61 4.58 41.93
C ASP A 406 14.94 3.25 41.53
N GLY A 407 15.33 2.64 40.41
CA GLY A 407 14.90 1.29 39.99
C GLY A 407 13.40 1.10 39.72
N VAL A 408 12.62 2.18 39.59
CA VAL A 408 11.18 2.12 39.29
C VAL A 408 10.89 2.92 38.02
N ARG A 409 10.71 2.22 36.89
CA ARG A 409 10.21 2.82 35.64
C ARG A 409 8.76 3.33 35.85
N PRO A 410 8.35 4.47 35.24
CA PRO A 410 6.96 4.91 35.30
C PRO A 410 6.00 3.86 34.71
N GLU A 411 4.70 3.99 35.00
CA GLU A 411 3.72 3.06 34.43
C GLU A 411 3.56 3.30 32.90
N GLY A 412 4.23 2.50 32.08
CA GLY A 412 4.15 2.55 30.61
C GLY A 412 4.23 1.19 29.91
N ILE A 413 4.29 1.21 28.58
CA ILE A 413 4.63 0.07 27.70
C ILE A 413 6.10 0.28 27.30
N TYR A 414 6.92 -0.76 27.35
CA TYR A 414 8.38 -0.68 27.14
C TYR A 414 8.91 -1.88 26.34
N TYR A 415 8.22 -2.23 25.26
CA TYR A 415 8.61 -3.36 24.41
C TYR A 415 8.25 -3.06 22.97
N ASP A 416 9.05 -3.54 22.03
CA ASP A 416 8.72 -3.47 20.62
C ASP A 416 7.64 -4.48 20.27
N ASN A 417 6.74 -4.11 19.35
CA ASN A 417 5.62 -4.96 18.99
C ASN A 417 5.34 -4.87 17.51
N GLY A 418 4.99 -5.98 16.89
CA GLY A 418 4.74 -5.98 15.46
C GLY A 418 4.30 -7.33 14.92
N PHE A 419 3.96 -7.33 13.64
CA PHE A 419 3.67 -8.54 12.89
C PHE A 419 4.18 -8.42 11.45
N VAL A 420 4.42 -9.58 10.84
CA VAL A 420 4.44 -9.72 9.38
C VAL A 420 3.21 -10.50 8.95
N ALA A 421 2.53 -10.01 7.91
CA ALA A 421 1.35 -10.62 7.33
C ALA A 421 1.67 -11.15 5.92
N ILE A 422 1.18 -12.35 5.63
CA ILE A 422 1.35 -13.04 4.35
C ILE A 422 -0.03 -13.36 3.78
N ILE A 423 -0.35 -12.87 2.59
CA ILE A 423 -1.58 -13.26 1.88
C ILE A 423 -1.36 -14.63 1.24
N THR A 424 -2.06 -15.65 1.73
CA THR A 424 -1.89 -17.06 1.34
C THR A 424 -2.99 -17.59 0.42
N GLU A 425 -4.14 -16.90 0.33
CA GLU A 425 -5.18 -17.15 -0.69
C GLU A 425 -5.72 -15.80 -1.20
N GLY A 426 -5.86 -15.63 -2.52
CA GLY A 426 -6.44 -14.44 -3.15
C GLY A 426 -5.49 -13.25 -3.36
N ASP A 427 -4.19 -13.43 -3.20
CA ASP A 427 -3.13 -12.42 -3.41
C ASP A 427 -3.23 -11.67 -4.77
N SER A 428 -3.55 -12.35 -5.86
CA SER A 428 -3.62 -11.74 -7.20
C SER A 428 -4.78 -10.75 -7.38
N LEU A 429 -5.75 -10.80 -6.45
CA LEU A 429 -6.91 -9.91 -6.38
C LEU A 429 -6.74 -8.81 -5.32
N ALA A 430 -5.59 -8.77 -4.64
CA ALA A 430 -5.30 -7.85 -3.57
C ALA A 430 -4.67 -6.54 -4.08
N THR A 431 -5.10 -5.45 -3.45
CA THR A 431 -4.39 -4.18 -3.39
C THR A 431 -3.86 -4.02 -1.98
N LEU A 432 -2.54 -3.87 -1.84
CA LEU A 432 -1.93 -3.50 -0.57
C LEU A 432 -2.03 -2.00 -0.39
N MET A 433 -2.35 -1.56 0.82
CA MET A 433 -2.53 -0.16 1.16
C MET A 433 -1.80 0.14 2.47
N SER A 434 -0.88 1.11 2.45
CA SER A 434 -0.35 1.77 3.66
C SER A 434 -1.12 3.08 3.82
N GLU A 435 -1.84 3.24 4.93
CA GLU A 435 -2.68 4.42 5.22
C GLU A 435 -2.24 5.05 6.55
N HIS A 436 -1.95 6.34 6.50
CA HIS A 436 -1.45 7.10 7.64
C HIS A 436 -2.38 8.27 7.92
N GLY A 437 -2.96 8.28 9.13
CA GLY A 437 -4.03 9.21 9.46
C GLY A 437 -3.60 10.68 9.54
N GLY A 438 -2.32 10.97 9.81
CA GLY A 438 -1.81 12.34 9.90
C GLY A 438 -2.65 13.20 10.87
N THR A 439 -3.21 14.30 10.37
CA THR A 439 -4.10 15.19 11.16
C THR A 439 -5.51 14.63 11.41
N VAL A 440 -5.89 13.55 10.72
CA VAL A 440 -7.23 12.97 10.76
C VAL A 440 -7.39 12.01 11.96
N HIS A 441 -6.37 11.19 12.21
CA HIS A 441 -6.23 10.31 13.39
C HIS A 441 -4.75 9.92 13.56
N PRO A 442 -4.30 9.53 14.76
CA PRO A 442 -2.88 9.27 15.01
C PRO A 442 -2.38 7.93 14.44
N TYR A 443 -3.27 7.04 14.00
CA TYR A 443 -2.88 5.68 13.61
C TYR A 443 -2.32 5.53 12.20
N ASN A 444 -1.38 4.59 12.09
CA ASN A 444 -0.72 4.11 10.88
C ASN A 444 -1.03 2.64 10.68
N THR A 445 -1.39 2.26 9.46
CA THR A 445 -1.79 0.88 9.16
C THR A 445 -1.33 0.46 7.78
N VAL A 446 -1.15 -0.85 7.62
CA VAL A 446 -1.01 -1.50 6.32
C VAL A 446 -1.96 -2.69 6.25
N TYR A 447 -2.67 -2.83 5.13
CA TYR A 447 -3.68 -3.86 4.98
C TYR A 447 -3.89 -4.28 3.53
N ALA A 448 -4.55 -5.43 3.36
CA ALA A 448 -4.97 -5.95 2.06
C ALA A 448 -6.46 -5.66 1.80
N SER A 449 -6.75 -5.10 0.63
CA SER A 449 -8.11 -4.91 0.10
C SER A 449 -8.30 -5.78 -1.13
N PHE A 450 -9.36 -6.58 -1.18
CA PHE A 450 -9.60 -7.53 -2.25
C PHE A 450 -10.71 -7.08 -3.17
N THR A 451 -10.54 -7.31 -4.47
CA THR A 451 -11.57 -7.09 -5.50
C THR A 451 -12.14 -8.43 -5.97
N PRO A 452 -13.29 -8.90 -5.46
CA PRO A 452 -13.79 -10.26 -5.70
C PRO A 452 -14.31 -10.51 -7.10
N ARG A 453 -14.67 -9.43 -7.78
CA ARG A 453 -15.24 -9.46 -9.11
C ARG A 453 -14.64 -8.31 -9.91
N PRO A 454 -13.82 -8.60 -10.92
CA PRO A 454 -13.34 -7.59 -11.85
C PRO A 454 -14.49 -6.77 -12.45
N SER A 455 -14.36 -5.45 -12.40
CA SER A 455 -15.23 -4.52 -13.13
C SER A 455 -14.40 -3.39 -13.71
N ASP A 456 -14.74 -2.95 -14.91
CA ASP A 456 -14.03 -1.89 -15.64
C ASP A 456 -15.03 -0.86 -16.18
N GLN A 457 -14.58 0.38 -16.34
CA GLN A 457 -15.39 1.49 -16.86
C GLN A 457 -14.85 1.95 -18.22
N TYR A 458 -15.73 2.24 -19.18
CA TYR A 458 -15.32 2.83 -20.46
C TYR A 458 -16.24 3.98 -20.88
N ASN A 459 -15.67 4.99 -21.53
CA ASN A 459 -16.41 6.15 -22.02
C ASN A 459 -17.04 5.88 -23.40
N LEU A 460 -18.36 6.01 -23.52
CA LEU A 460 -19.09 5.86 -24.79
C LEU A 460 -18.76 6.97 -25.80
N ALA A 461 -18.27 8.13 -25.37
CA ALA A 461 -17.92 9.24 -26.26
C ALA A 461 -16.82 8.84 -27.25
N ASP A 462 -15.83 8.05 -26.81
CA ASP A 462 -14.67 7.62 -27.60
C ASP A 462 -15.01 6.56 -28.64
N SER A 463 -16.13 5.85 -28.47
CA SER A 463 -16.56 4.77 -29.37
C SER A 463 -17.66 5.16 -30.36
N ILE A 464 -18.49 6.18 -30.07
CA ILE A 464 -19.69 6.48 -30.88
C ILE A 464 -19.84 7.97 -31.27
N SER A 465 -18.86 8.84 -31.00
CA SER A 465 -18.91 10.28 -31.37
C SER A 465 -20.18 11.00 -30.88
N VAL A 466 -20.66 10.64 -29.70
CA VAL A 466 -21.76 11.33 -29.01
C VAL A 466 -21.19 12.40 -28.08
N SER A 467 -21.84 13.55 -28.02
CA SER A 467 -21.34 14.78 -27.38
C SER A 467 -21.34 14.76 -25.84
N GLY A 468 -21.39 13.60 -25.19
CA GLY A 468 -21.46 13.48 -23.73
C GLY A 468 -20.57 12.37 -23.21
N ASN A 469 -19.78 12.67 -22.16
CA ASN A 469 -19.06 11.67 -21.37
C ASN A 469 -20.06 10.80 -20.62
N ALA A 470 -20.46 9.69 -21.24
CA ALA A 470 -21.25 8.65 -20.58
C ALA A 470 -20.30 7.47 -20.33
N THR A 471 -19.87 7.30 -19.09
CA THR A 471 -19.11 6.12 -18.67
C THR A 471 -20.06 4.97 -18.38
N TRP A 472 -19.71 3.78 -18.87
CA TRP A 472 -20.45 2.55 -18.62
C TRP A 472 -19.55 1.57 -17.86
N THR A 473 -20.05 1.02 -16.75
CA THR A 473 -19.34 0.00 -15.96
C THR A 473 -19.80 -1.38 -16.41
N VAL A 474 -18.86 -2.24 -16.78
CA VAL A 474 -19.11 -3.67 -17.03
C VAL A 474 -18.48 -4.46 -15.90
N THR A 475 -19.15 -5.52 -15.48
CA THR A 475 -18.67 -6.41 -14.42
C THR A 475 -18.58 -7.82 -14.99
N SER A 476 -17.46 -8.49 -14.76
CA SER A 476 -17.26 -9.88 -15.19
C SER A 476 -18.32 -10.80 -14.58
N LYS A 477 -18.79 -11.78 -15.36
CA LYS A 477 -19.71 -12.82 -14.87
C LYS A 477 -18.98 -13.83 -13.97
N ARG A 478 -17.66 -13.97 -14.13
CA ARG A 478 -16.85 -14.88 -13.33
C ARG A 478 -16.55 -14.28 -11.97
N LYS A 479 -16.73 -15.09 -10.93
CA LYS A 479 -16.55 -14.71 -9.53
C LYS A 479 -15.46 -15.57 -8.94
N TYR A 480 -14.65 -14.96 -8.09
CA TYR A 480 -13.81 -15.75 -7.20
C TYR A 480 -14.68 -16.46 -6.15
N THR A 481 -14.39 -17.73 -5.87
CA THR A 481 -15.25 -18.58 -5.00
C THR A 481 -14.49 -19.32 -3.89
N GLU A 482 -13.17 -19.15 -3.81
CA GLU A 482 -12.36 -19.77 -2.75
C GLU A 482 -12.34 -18.86 -1.51
N GLY A 483 -11.17 -18.54 -0.95
CA GLY A 483 -11.05 -17.71 0.24
C GLY A 483 -10.03 -16.59 0.08
N TYR A 484 -10.20 -15.51 0.82
CA TYR A 484 -9.13 -14.55 1.09
C TYR A 484 -8.51 -14.93 2.40
N LYS A 485 -7.22 -15.26 2.41
CA LYS A 485 -6.56 -15.78 3.61
C LYS A 485 -5.28 -15.01 3.86
N ILE A 486 -5.11 -14.56 5.10
CA ILE A 486 -3.96 -13.79 5.57
C ILE A 486 -3.42 -14.48 6.81
N LYS A 487 -2.13 -14.79 6.80
CA LYS A 487 -1.40 -15.33 7.96
C LYS A 487 -0.63 -14.19 8.61
N TYR A 488 -0.91 -13.91 9.86
CA TYR A 488 -0.21 -12.92 10.69
C TYR A 488 0.75 -13.68 11.60
N ILE A 489 2.04 -13.48 11.37
CA ILE A 489 3.13 -13.99 12.20
C ILE A 489 3.51 -12.89 13.20
N MET A 490 3.49 -13.23 14.48
CA MET A 490 3.77 -12.28 15.55
C MET A 490 5.28 -12.13 15.75
N LEU A 491 5.77 -10.89 15.74
CA LEU A 491 7.16 -10.56 16.03
C LEU A 491 7.36 -10.29 17.52
N LYS A 492 8.57 -10.53 18.03
CA LYS A 492 8.87 -10.49 19.46
C LYS A 492 10.01 -9.53 19.77
N ASP A 493 9.86 -8.84 20.89
CA ASP A 493 10.88 -7.97 21.46
C ASP A 493 12.11 -8.79 21.86
N GLU A 494 13.29 -8.37 21.39
CA GLU A 494 14.53 -9.14 21.59
C GLU A 494 14.97 -9.17 23.05
N GLU A 495 14.86 -8.03 23.75
CA GLU A 495 15.30 -7.93 25.14
C GLU A 495 14.41 -8.77 26.06
N ILE A 496 13.10 -8.80 25.83
CA ILE A 496 12.18 -9.73 26.52
C ILE A 496 12.57 -11.18 26.23
N CYS A 497 12.86 -11.53 24.97
CA CYS A 497 13.25 -12.89 24.60
C CYS A 497 14.55 -13.31 25.30
N LYS A 498 15.56 -12.45 25.29
CA LYS A 498 16.85 -12.64 25.97
C LYS A 498 16.71 -12.77 27.49
N GLU A 499 15.92 -11.91 28.13
CA GLU A 499 15.63 -11.98 29.58
C GLU A 499 14.96 -13.31 29.97
N LYS A 500 14.08 -13.83 29.10
CA LYS A 500 13.34 -15.07 29.32
C LYS A 500 14.04 -16.33 28.78
N GLY A 501 15.17 -16.18 28.08
CA GLY A 501 15.91 -17.28 27.44
C GLY A 501 15.14 -17.95 26.30
N ILE A 502 14.43 -17.16 25.50
CA ILE A 502 13.73 -17.58 24.27
C ILE A 502 14.71 -17.40 23.11
N GLU A 503 15.06 -18.50 22.44
CA GLU A 503 16.01 -18.50 21.31
C GLU A 503 15.31 -18.61 19.94
N ASP A 504 14.06 -19.09 19.91
CA ASP A 504 13.28 -19.34 18.70
C ASP A 504 12.17 -18.29 18.59
N TYR A 505 12.48 -17.19 17.91
CA TYR A 505 11.58 -16.07 17.68
C TYR A 505 12.01 -15.26 16.46
N TYR A 506 11.07 -14.48 15.90
CA TYR A 506 11.36 -13.45 14.92
C TYR A 506 11.37 -12.09 15.62
N ALA A 507 12.45 -11.33 15.45
CA ALA A 507 12.61 -10.00 16.05
C ALA A 507 11.51 -9.03 15.61
N ALA A 508 11.14 -8.08 16.47
CA ALA A 508 10.16 -7.03 16.22
C ALA A 508 10.70 -5.91 15.32
N ASP A 509 11.32 -6.29 14.20
CA ASP A 509 11.87 -5.40 13.19
C ASP A 509 11.66 -6.00 11.77
N TYR A 510 12.19 -5.34 10.73
CA TYR A 510 12.03 -5.79 9.34
C TYR A 510 12.96 -6.95 8.98
N ILE A 511 13.99 -7.21 9.79
CA ILE A 511 14.90 -8.35 9.66
C ILE A 511 14.13 -9.62 10.06
N GLY A 512 13.46 -9.59 11.22
CA GLY A 512 12.55 -10.64 11.67
C GLY A 512 11.37 -10.85 10.73
N MET A 513 10.85 -9.79 10.09
CA MET A 513 9.85 -9.95 9.01
C MET A 513 10.41 -10.73 7.82
N ALA A 514 11.64 -10.42 7.39
CA ALA A 514 12.30 -11.08 6.25
C ALA A 514 12.60 -12.54 6.56
N GLU A 515 13.10 -12.84 7.76
CA GLU A 515 13.35 -14.20 8.24
C GLU A 515 12.05 -15.01 8.30
N ALA A 516 10.99 -14.49 8.92
CA ALA A 516 9.70 -15.16 8.98
C ALA A 516 9.11 -15.46 7.60
N TYR A 517 9.30 -14.56 6.63
CA TYR A 517 8.83 -14.80 5.25
C TYR A 517 9.71 -15.83 4.52
N ARG A 518 11.04 -15.79 4.69
CA ARG A 518 11.97 -16.79 4.15
C ARG A 518 11.68 -18.19 4.68
N ASP A 519 11.41 -18.31 5.97
CA ASP A 519 11.08 -19.57 6.61
C ASP A 519 9.73 -20.10 6.12
N TYR A 520 8.72 -19.23 6.01
CA TYR A 520 7.44 -19.59 5.39
C TYR A 520 7.63 -20.14 3.95
N LEU A 521 8.43 -19.47 3.11
CA LEU A 521 8.70 -19.95 1.75
C LEU A 521 9.47 -21.28 1.74
N SER A 522 10.38 -21.47 2.69
CA SER A 522 11.17 -22.71 2.82
C SER A 522 10.33 -23.89 3.31
N GLU A 523 9.51 -23.69 4.34
CA GLU A 523 8.61 -24.69 4.91
C GLU A 523 7.53 -25.13 3.93
N THR A 524 7.05 -24.21 3.09
CA THR A 524 6.08 -24.49 2.04
C THR A 524 6.71 -25.10 0.78
N GLY A 525 8.04 -25.24 0.74
CA GLY A 525 8.79 -25.83 -0.37
C GLY A 525 8.81 -24.96 -1.63
N VAL A 526 8.69 -23.64 -1.47
CA VAL A 526 8.81 -22.66 -2.56
C VAL A 526 10.28 -22.33 -2.83
N ILE A 527 11.10 -22.26 -1.78
CA ILE A 527 12.55 -22.05 -1.89
C ILE A 527 13.29 -23.09 -1.05
N SER A 528 14.58 -23.25 -1.31
CA SER A 528 15.49 -24.11 -0.55
C SER A 528 16.90 -23.52 -0.62
N LYS A 529 17.70 -23.72 0.43
CA LYS A 529 19.09 -23.27 0.45
C LYS A 529 19.88 -23.84 -0.74
N LEU A 530 20.70 -23.00 -1.37
CA LEU A 530 21.55 -23.38 -2.49
C LEU A 530 22.64 -24.36 -2.03
N GLU A 531 22.90 -25.38 -2.85
CA GLU A 531 23.97 -26.34 -2.64
C GLU A 531 24.87 -26.42 -3.88
N ASN A 532 26.15 -26.77 -3.71
CA ASN A 532 27.11 -27.03 -4.80
C ASN A 532 27.28 -25.86 -5.81
N VAL A 533 27.27 -24.62 -5.33
CA VAL A 533 27.56 -23.44 -6.17
C VAL A 533 28.99 -23.49 -6.75
N LYS A 534 29.19 -22.83 -7.89
CA LYS A 534 30.53 -22.65 -8.50
C LYS A 534 31.36 -21.68 -7.64
N GLU A 535 32.68 -21.70 -7.84
CA GLU A 535 33.63 -20.86 -7.07
C GLU A 535 33.34 -19.36 -7.23
N ASP A 536 33.03 -18.92 -8.45
CA ASP A 536 32.68 -17.54 -8.77
C ASP A 536 31.16 -17.36 -8.91
N ILE A 537 30.65 -16.16 -8.61
CA ILE A 537 29.24 -15.81 -8.82
C ILE A 537 28.88 -15.87 -10.31
N PRO A 538 27.63 -16.23 -10.67
CA PRO A 538 27.23 -16.27 -12.07
C PRO A 538 27.12 -14.86 -12.67
N LEU A 539 27.69 -14.69 -13.87
CA LEU A 539 27.46 -13.52 -14.72
C LEU A 539 26.40 -13.86 -15.76
N TYR A 540 25.34 -13.06 -15.85
CA TYR A 540 24.32 -13.21 -16.89
C TYR A 540 24.50 -12.16 -17.98
N ILE A 541 24.58 -12.61 -19.24
CA ILE A 541 24.62 -11.73 -20.41
C ILE A 541 23.43 -12.05 -21.31
N GLU A 542 22.47 -11.14 -21.39
CA GLU A 542 21.46 -11.17 -22.44
C GLU A 542 22.04 -10.65 -23.74
N THR A 543 21.83 -11.41 -24.82
CA THR A 543 22.26 -11.03 -26.17
C THR A 543 21.09 -11.03 -27.13
N PHE A 544 21.18 -10.19 -28.17
CA PHE A 544 20.17 -10.12 -29.22
C PHE A 544 20.59 -10.89 -30.46
N GLY A 545 19.69 -11.73 -30.98
CA GLY A 545 19.96 -12.60 -32.13
C GLY A 545 19.93 -11.83 -33.45
N SER A 546 18.73 -11.54 -33.98
CA SER A 546 18.60 -10.81 -35.25
C SER A 546 17.40 -9.87 -35.27
N LEU A 547 17.51 -8.77 -36.01
CA LEU A 547 16.38 -7.89 -36.34
C LEU A 547 16.13 -7.85 -37.85
N LYS A 548 14.92 -7.46 -38.24
CA LYS A 548 14.59 -7.19 -39.65
C LYS A 548 15.15 -5.83 -40.04
N THR A 549 15.93 -5.78 -41.12
CA THR A 549 16.33 -4.51 -41.75
C THR A 549 16.01 -4.52 -43.24
N THR A 550 15.96 -3.33 -43.85
CA THR A 550 15.72 -3.19 -45.29
C THR A 550 17.03 -2.98 -46.04
N GLU A 551 17.34 -3.91 -46.94
CA GLU A 551 18.47 -3.79 -47.87
C GLU A 551 17.99 -3.60 -49.33
N ARG A 552 18.89 -3.11 -50.20
CA ARG A 552 18.60 -2.96 -51.64
C ARG A 552 19.17 -4.11 -52.44
N VAL A 553 18.29 -4.99 -52.94
CA VAL A 553 18.64 -6.05 -53.89
C VAL A 553 18.15 -5.65 -55.28
N ALA A 554 19.07 -5.47 -56.23
CA ALA A 554 18.76 -5.04 -57.60
C ALA A 554 17.89 -3.75 -57.70
N SER A 555 18.08 -2.80 -56.77
CA SER A 555 17.29 -1.56 -56.60
C SER A 555 15.90 -1.73 -55.97
N PHE A 556 15.50 -2.93 -55.57
CA PHE A 556 14.28 -3.16 -54.81
C PHE A 556 14.59 -3.26 -53.31
N PRO A 557 13.83 -2.59 -52.43
CA PRO A 557 13.93 -2.80 -51.00
C PRO A 557 13.44 -4.21 -50.66
N VAL A 558 14.25 -4.98 -49.93
CA VAL A 558 13.93 -6.32 -49.45
C VAL A 558 14.26 -6.38 -47.96
N GLU A 559 13.35 -6.96 -47.18
CA GLU A 559 13.61 -7.22 -45.76
C GLU A 559 14.51 -8.44 -45.60
N VAL A 560 15.55 -8.28 -44.80
CA VAL A 560 16.54 -9.33 -44.49
C VAL A 560 16.71 -9.44 -42.98
N ASP A 561 17.03 -10.64 -42.51
CA ASP A 561 17.48 -10.84 -41.13
C ASP A 561 18.91 -10.36 -41.00
N THR A 562 19.12 -9.30 -40.24
CA THR A 562 20.45 -8.78 -39.89
C THR A 562 20.82 -9.28 -38.50
N PRO A 563 21.86 -10.11 -38.37
CA PRO A 563 22.32 -10.60 -37.08
C PRO A 563 22.89 -9.44 -36.26
N LEU A 564 22.59 -9.45 -34.96
CA LEU A 564 23.21 -8.63 -33.93
C LEU A 564 24.25 -9.47 -33.18
N THR A 565 23.91 -10.72 -32.86
CA THR A 565 24.81 -11.70 -32.25
C THR A 565 24.47 -13.07 -32.83
N THR A 566 25.51 -13.81 -33.25
CA THR A 566 25.38 -15.17 -33.79
C THR A 566 25.79 -16.18 -32.73
N PHE A 567 25.45 -17.45 -32.91
CA PHE A 567 25.91 -18.51 -32.00
C PHE A 567 27.45 -18.61 -31.92
N GLU A 568 28.16 -18.32 -33.02
CA GLU A 568 29.62 -18.25 -33.02
C GLU A 568 30.15 -17.04 -32.23
N HIS A 569 29.45 -15.89 -32.29
CA HIS A 569 29.83 -14.73 -31.49
C HIS A 569 29.71 -15.01 -29.99
N ILE A 570 28.74 -15.81 -29.55
CA ILE A 570 28.62 -16.22 -28.13
C ILE A 570 29.88 -16.99 -27.68
N LYS A 571 30.39 -17.92 -28.50
CA LYS A 571 31.64 -18.64 -28.20
C LYS A 571 32.82 -17.68 -28.10
N THR A 572 32.93 -16.74 -29.04
CA THR A 572 33.98 -15.71 -29.00
C THR A 572 33.88 -14.87 -27.73
N MET A 573 32.68 -14.38 -27.37
CA MET A 573 32.46 -13.60 -26.14
C MET A 573 32.86 -14.41 -24.90
N TYR A 574 32.46 -15.68 -24.83
CA TYR A 574 32.84 -16.58 -23.74
C TYR A 574 34.37 -16.78 -23.67
N GLU A 575 35.04 -17.04 -24.80
CA GLU A 575 36.49 -17.22 -24.85
C GLU A 575 37.23 -15.95 -24.41
N GLU A 576 36.80 -14.78 -24.87
CA GLU A 576 37.40 -13.50 -24.47
C GLU A 576 37.24 -13.23 -22.97
N LEU A 577 36.07 -13.50 -22.39
CA LEU A 577 35.85 -13.35 -20.94
C LEU A 577 36.62 -14.39 -20.12
N LYS A 578 36.69 -15.63 -20.61
CA LYS A 578 37.48 -16.71 -20.01
C LYS A 578 38.98 -16.37 -20.01
N GLU A 579 39.49 -15.72 -21.05
CA GLU A 579 40.87 -15.20 -21.08
C GLU A 579 41.13 -14.12 -20.03
N GLN A 580 40.10 -13.38 -19.61
CA GLN A 580 40.17 -12.42 -18.50
C GLN A 580 39.95 -13.08 -17.12
N GLY A 581 39.73 -14.40 -17.06
CA GLY A 581 39.52 -15.14 -15.81
C GLY A 581 38.06 -15.32 -15.41
N ILE A 582 37.10 -14.83 -16.20
CA ILE A 582 35.67 -14.96 -15.91
C ILE A 582 35.15 -16.24 -16.55
N THR A 583 34.84 -17.26 -15.74
CA THR A 583 34.48 -18.60 -16.25
C THR A 583 33.02 -18.99 -16.02
N ASN A 584 32.34 -18.38 -15.04
CA ASN A 584 30.92 -18.63 -14.75
C ASN A 584 30.00 -17.64 -15.49
N VAL A 585 30.01 -17.70 -16.83
CA VAL A 585 29.24 -16.78 -17.71
C VAL A 585 28.09 -17.51 -18.36
N ASN A 586 26.85 -17.08 -18.13
CA ASN A 586 25.64 -17.66 -18.70
C ASN A 586 24.96 -16.68 -19.66
N PHE A 587 24.32 -17.19 -20.72
CA PHE A 587 23.78 -16.36 -21.79
C PHE A 587 22.26 -16.47 -21.93
N LYS A 588 21.54 -15.35 -21.84
CA LYS A 588 20.12 -15.26 -22.23
C LYS A 588 20.01 -14.85 -23.70
N LEU A 589 19.29 -15.62 -24.51
CA LEU A 589 19.27 -15.46 -25.97
C LEU A 589 17.93 -14.92 -26.47
N THR A 590 17.83 -13.60 -26.58
CA THR A 590 16.60 -12.90 -27.02
C THR A 590 16.60 -12.72 -28.53
N GLY A 591 15.53 -13.15 -29.20
CA GLY A 591 15.35 -12.93 -30.64
C GLY A 591 16.25 -13.79 -31.55
N TYR A 592 16.55 -15.02 -31.15
CA TYR A 592 17.30 -16.01 -31.95
C TYR A 592 16.40 -16.95 -32.76
N ALA A 593 15.09 -16.98 -32.46
CA ALA A 593 14.11 -17.85 -33.09
C ALA A 593 12.90 -17.06 -33.60
N ASN A 594 12.05 -17.73 -34.39
CA ASN A 594 10.65 -17.38 -34.61
C ASN A 594 10.37 -15.93 -35.07
N GLY A 595 11.27 -15.32 -35.83
CA GLY A 595 11.10 -13.95 -36.36
C GLY A 595 12.10 -12.93 -35.81
N GLY A 596 13.01 -13.36 -34.93
CA GLY A 596 14.05 -12.50 -34.38
C GLY A 596 13.52 -11.63 -33.24
N MET A 597 13.97 -10.38 -33.15
CA MET A 597 13.51 -9.42 -32.15
C MET A 597 11.99 -9.11 -32.22
N GLU A 598 11.35 -9.38 -33.36
CA GLU A 598 9.89 -9.33 -33.53
C GLU A 598 9.30 -10.75 -33.56
N ALA A 599 9.55 -11.50 -32.50
CA ALA A 599 9.16 -12.91 -32.42
C ALA A 599 7.64 -13.15 -32.56
N THR A 600 7.32 -14.23 -33.25
CA THR A 600 6.04 -14.93 -33.20
C THR A 600 5.98 -15.81 -31.97
N VAL A 601 4.77 -16.29 -31.63
CA VAL A 601 4.55 -17.12 -30.43
C VAL A 601 5.45 -18.37 -30.38
N PRO A 602 5.90 -18.82 -29.18
CA PRO A 602 6.55 -20.12 -29.02
C PRO A 602 5.55 -21.27 -29.21
N TYR A 603 5.36 -21.71 -30.46
CA TYR A 603 4.52 -22.87 -30.81
C TYR A 603 5.27 -23.84 -31.71
N LYS A 604 5.83 -23.35 -32.82
CA LYS A 604 6.79 -24.08 -33.65
C LYS A 604 8.14 -23.39 -33.52
N LEU A 605 9.16 -24.15 -33.15
CA LEU A 605 10.51 -23.62 -33.01
C LEU A 605 11.21 -23.60 -34.37
N LYS A 606 11.68 -22.42 -34.77
CA LYS A 606 12.54 -22.20 -35.93
C LYS A 606 13.66 -21.23 -35.56
N TRP A 607 14.89 -21.72 -35.50
CA TRP A 607 16.08 -20.89 -35.35
C TRP A 607 16.31 -20.04 -36.60
N ILE A 608 16.78 -18.80 -36.41
CA ILE A 608 17.03 -17.89 -37.52
C ILE A 608 18.31 -18.33 -38.28
N ASP A 609 18.21 -18.50 -39.59
CA ASP A 609 19.34 -18.94 -40.42
C ASP A 609 20.53 -17.97 -40.33
N ALA A 610 20.26 -16.66 -40.22
CA ALA A 610 21.29 -15.62 -40.15
C ALA A 610 22.13 -15.66 -38.85
N VAL A 611 21.64 -16.29 -37.78
CA VAL A 611 22.39 -16.45 -36.51
C VAL A 611 23.05 -17.83 -36.38
N GLY A 612 22.82 -18.73 -37.34
CA GLY A 612 23.40 -20.08 -37.39
C GLY A 612 22.38 -21.21 -37.60
N GLY A 613 21.08 -20.93 -37.50
CA GLY A 613 20.02 -21.92 -37.70
C GLY A 613 20.08 -23.10 -36.72
N ASN A 614 19.43 -24.20 -37.08
CA ASN A 614 19.33 -25.38 -36.19
C ASN A 614 20.69 -26.01 -35.90
N GLU A 615 21.55 -26.16 -36.91
CA GLU A 615 22.89 -26.75 -36.74
C GLU A 615 23.76 -25.88 -35.83
N GLY A 616 23.68 -24.55 -35.97
CA GLY A 616 24.41 -23.62 -35.08
C GLY A 616 23.92 -23.68 -33.63
N PHE A 617 22.61 -23.90 -33.42
CA PHE A 617 22.07 -24.08 -32.07
C PHE A 617 22.53 -25.41 -31.43
N GLU A 618 22.49 -26.52 -32.17
CA GLU A 618 23.02 -27.81 -31.69
C GLU A 618 24.51 -27.71 -31.32
N ASP A 619 25.29 -26.99 -32.13
CA ASP A 619 26.73 -26.82 -31.93
C ASP A 619 27.08 -25.92 -30.73
N ILE A 620 26.32 -24.84 -30.48
CA ILE A 620 26.53 -24.02 -29.29
C ILE A 620 26.10 -24.73 -28.00
N VAL A 621 25.02 -25.53 -28.03
CA VAL A 621 24.61 -26.34 -26.87
C VAL A 621 25.71 -27.34 -26.50
N ALA A 622 26.28 -28.04 -27.49
CA ALA A 622 27.39 -28.96 -27.23
C ALA A 622 28.64 -28.23 -26.71
N TYR A 623 28.93 -27.04 -27.22
CA TYR A 623 30.06 -26.22 -26.75
C TYR A 623 29.86 -25.72 -25.30
N ALA A 624 28.63 -25.34 -24.96
CA ALA A 624 28.23 -24.93 -23.61
C ALA A 624 28.40 -26.06 -22.60
N GLU A 625 27.92 -27.27 -22.93
CA GLU A 625 28.09 -28.47 -22.10
C GLU A 625 29.59 -28.79 -21.89
N GLU A 626 30.42 -28.69 -22.94
CA GLU A 626 31.87 -28.93 -22.85
C GLU A 626 32.59 -27.90 -21.96
N ASN A 627 32.13 -26.65 -21.96
CA ASN A 627 32.77 -25.55 -21.25
C ASN A 627 32.12 -25.20 -19.90
N GLY A 628 31.00 -25.83 -19.55
CA GLY A 628 30.33 -25.69 -18.26
C GLY A 628 29.61 -24.35 -18.06
N PHE A 629 28.97 -23.82 -19.10
CA PHE A 629 28.09 -22.66 -19.01
C PHE A 629 26.71 -22.94 -19.59
N ASP A 630 25.73 -22.14 -19.16
CA ASP A 630 24.34 -22.35 -19.51
C ASP A 630 23.85 -21.32 -20.55
N ILE A 631 22.94 -21.78 -21.41
CA ILE A 631 22.33 -20.97 -22.46
C ILE A 631 20.82 -21.02 -22.28
N PHE A 632 20.20 -19.85 -22.12
CA PHE A 632 18.78 -19.65 -21.90
C PHE A 632 18.14 -18.99 -23.10
N PRO A 633 17.73 -19.75 -24.14
CA PRO A 633 16.85 -19.23 -25.17
C PRO A 633 15.58 -18.61 -24.59
N ASP A 634 15.32 -17.36 -24.99
CA ASP A 634 14.21 -16.57 -24.47
C ASP A 634 12.94 -16.78 -25.30
N PHE A 635 11.88 -17.23 -24.64
CA PHE A 635 10.58 -17.52 -25.24
C PHE A 635 9.44 -16.88 -24.43
N ASP A 636 8.88 -15.80 -24.95
CA ASP A 636 7.74 -15.12 -24.32
C ASP A 636 6.41 -15.77 -24.77
N PHE A 637 5.75 -16.45 -23.83
CA PHE A 637 4.42 -17.05 -24.06
C PHE A 637 3.27 -16.06 -23.83
N ALA A 638 3.50 -15.01 -23.03
CA ALA A 638 2.48 -14.05 -22.66
C ALA A 638 2.28 -12.96 -23.71
N TYR A 639 3.29 -12.68 -24.54
CA TYR A 639 3.20 -11.64 -25.56
C TYR A 639 3.75 -12.02 -26.93
N ILE A 640 3.04 -11.57 -27.97
CA ILE A 640 3.47 -11.71 -29.36
C ILE A 640 3.65 -10.35 -30.02
N ARG A 641 4.74 -10.17 -30.79
CA ARG A 641 4.98 -8.93 -31.56
C ARG A 641 4.60 -9.07 -33.02
N ASN A 642 4.72 -10.29 -33.55
CA ASN A 642 4.37 -10.62 -34.93
C ASN A 642 3.45 -11.84 -34.99
N GLN A 643 2.72 -12.01 -36.10
CA GLN A 643 1.87 -13.17 -36.34
C GLN A 643 2.02 -13.64 -37.80
N GLU A 644 2.27 -14.93 -37.98
CA GLU A 644 2.38 -15.57 -39.30
C GLU A 644 1.22 -16.56 -39.54
N ASN A 645 1.06 -17.01 -40.78
CA ASN A 645 0.05 -18.03 -41.08
C ASN A 645 0.47 -19.38 -40.47
N PHE A 646 -0.45 -20.05 -39.77
CA PHE A 646 -0.26 -21.38 -39.17
C PHE A 646 0.79 -21.43 -38.03
N ASP A 647 0.94 -20.33 -37.31
CA ASP A 647 1.80 -20.17 -36.12
C ASP A 647 1.15 -20.66 -34.82
N GLY A 648 -0.05 -21.26 -34.88
CA GLY A 648 -0.74 -21.86 -33.75
C GLY A 648 -1.66 -20.91 -32.98
N ILE A 649 -1.65 -19.60 -33.29
CA ILE A 649 -2.47 -18.59 -32.63
C ILE A 649 -3.61 -18.11 -33.53
N SER A 650 -4.79 -17.94 -32.93
CA SER A 650 -5.88 -17.13 -33.48
C SER A 650 -6.16 -16.01 -32.48
N LYS A 651 -5.91 -14.74 -32.85
CA LYS A 651 -6.16 -13.60 -31.94
C LYS A 651 -7.59 -13.60 -31.39
N ARG A 652 -8.56 -13.99 -32.21
CA ARG A 652 -9.98 -14.10 -31.80
C ARG A 652 -10.19 -15.06 -30.63
N SER A 653 -9.39 -16.12 -30.53
CA SER A 653 -9.58 -17.22 -29.58
C SER A 653 -8.53 -17.24 -28.47
N HIS A 654 -7.35 -16.65 -28.70
CA HIS A 654 -6.19 -16.82 -27.84
C HIS A 654 -5.59 -15.50 -27.34
N ALA A 655 -5.97 -14.34 -27.89
CA ALA A 655 -5.50 -13.06 -27.34
C ALA A 655 -6.39 -12.63 -26.17
N VAL A 656 -5.79 -12.00 -25.16
CA VAL A 656 -6.53 -11.38 -24.06
C VAL A 656 -7.50 -10.35 -24.61
N LYS A 657 -8.71 -10.36 -24.06
CA LYS A 657 -9.73 -9.38 -24.38
C LYS A 657 -10.01 -8.44 -23.20
N THR A 658 -10.21 -7.17 -23.54
CA THR A 658 -10.73 -6.16 -22.62
C THR A 658 -12.23 -6.37 -22.39
N ILE A 659 -12.80 -5.66 -21.41
CA ILE A 659 -14.21 -5.83 -21.04
C ILE A 659 -15.22 -5.49 -22.15
N ASP A 660 -14.76 -4.83 -23.22
CA ASP A 660 -15.54 -4.49 -24.43
C ASP A 660 -15.13 -5.32 -25.66
N ASP A 661 -14.54 -6.50 -25.43
CA ASP A 661 -14.15 -7.51 -26.43
C ASP A 661 -13.06 -7.05 -27.42
N ARG A 662 -12.23 -6.06 -27.04
CA ARG A 662 -11.05 -5.64 -27.83
C ARG A 662 -9.78 -6.36 -27.40
N TYR A 663 -8.89 -6.61 -28.35
CA TYR A 663 -7.55 -7.12 -28.03
C TYR A 663 -6.72 -6.05 -27.33
N THR A 664 -5.98 -6.46 -26.30
CA THR A 664 -5.04 -5.57 -25.60
C THR A 664 -3.58 -5.89 -25.94
N SER A 665 -2.71 -4.93 -25.64
CA SER A 665 -1.25 -5.08 -25.74
C SER A 665 -0.59 -4.62 -24.45
N ARG A 666 0.61 -5.15 -24.20
CA ARG A 666 1.46 -4.70 -23.10
C ARG A 666 1.63 -3.19 -23.17
N ARG A 667 1.61 -2.50 -22.04
CA ARG A 667 1.84 -1.05 -21.98
C ARG A 667 3.03 -0.76 -21.07
N ALA A 668 3.92 0.12 -21.52
CA ALA A 668 5.05 0.57 -20.71
C ALA A 668 4.73 1.95 -20.14
N TYR A 669 5.03 2.16 -18.87
CA TYR A 669 4.99 3.50 -18.29
C TYR A 669 6.16 4.30 -18.83
N ASP A 670 5.88 5.52 -19.30
CA ASP A 670 6.90 6.47 -19.72
C ASP A 670 6.99 7.59 -18.67
N PRO A 671 8.08 7.63 -17.87
CA PRO A 671 8.27 8.66 -16.85
C PRO A 671 8.28 10.09 -17.40
N ALA A 672 8.72 10.30 -18.64
CA ALA A 672 8.79 11.62 -19.24
C ALA A 672 7.42 12.17 -19.63
N THR A 673 6.49 11.30 -20.04
CA THR A 673 5.10 11.68 -20.34
C THR A 673 4.13 11.41 -19.21
N GLN A 674 4.58 10.76 -18.13
CA GLN A 674 3.79 10.28 -16.99
C GLN A 674 2.55 9.49 -17.42
N SER A 675 2.70 8.65 -18.45
CA SER A 675 1.59 7.92 -19.04
C SER A 675 1.99 6.55 -19.57
N PHE A 676 1.02 5.64 -19.68
CA PHE A 676 1.24 4.32 -20.27
C PHE A 676 1.16 4.38 -21.81
N GLY A 677 2.29 4.12 -22.46
CA GLY A 677 2.39 3.98 -23.91
C GLY A 677 2.02 2.56 -24.37
N LYS A 678 1.28 2.44 -25.47
CA LYS A 678 0.99 1.12 -26.09
C LYS A 678 2.25 0.52 -26.70
N SER A 679 2.55 -0.73 -26.36
CA SER A 679 3.51 -1.54 -27.12
C SER A 679 2.82 -2.23 -28.31
N LEU A 680 3.63 -2.72 -29.26
CA LEU A 680 3.17 -3.60 -30.35
C LEU A 680 3.00 -5.07 -29.91
N ALA A 681 3.21 -5.37 -28.62
CA ALA A 681 3.18 -6.74 -28.09
C ALA A 681 1.78 -7.11 -27.59
N ILE A 682 1.03 -7.88 -28.38
CA ILE A 682 -0.34 -8.31 -28.06
C ILE A 682 -0.29 -9.35 -26.94
N ALA A 683 -1.15 -9.17 -25.93
CA ALA A 683 -1.27 -10.09 -24.80
C ALA A 683 -2.00 -11.39 -25.20
N ILE A 684 -1.44 -12.52 -24.80
CA ILE A 684 -1.98 -13.87 -25.00
C ILE A 684 -2.65 -14.34 -23.71
N SER A 685 -3.85 -14.93 -23.84
CA SER A 685 -4.63 -15.44 -22.72
C SER A 685 -3.84 -16.52 -21.97
N PRO A 686 -3.67 -16.42 -20.65
CA PRO A 686 -2.96 -17.44 -19.87
C PRO A 686 -3.53 -18.85 -20.03
N SER A 687 -4.84 -18.96 -20.29
CA SER A 687 -5.54 -20.22 -20.53
C SER A 687 -4.98 -21.06 -21.69
N VAL A 688 -4.18 -20.47 -22.60
CA VAL A 688 -3.62 -21.17 -23.76
C VAL A 688 -2.12 -21.46 -23.63
N TYR A 689 -1.44 -21.04 -22.55
CA TYR A 689 0.00 -21.23 -22.42
C TYR A 689 0.40 -22.71 -22.47
N GLU A 690 -0.35 -23.59 -21.79
CA GLU A 690 -0.10 -25.03 -21.85
C GLU A 690 -0.26 -25.59 -23.27
N TYR A 691 -1.29 -25.16 -24.02
CA TYR A 691 -1.48 -25.57 -25.42
C TYR A 691 -0.29 -25.17 -26.32
N LEU A 692 0.28 -23.99 -26.07
CA LEU A 692 1.47 -23.53 -26.79
C LEU A 692 2.67 -24.42 -26.44
N TYR A 693 2.89 -24.65 -25.15
CA TYR A 693 3.99 -25.45 -24.64
C TYR A 693 3.91 -26.92 -25.09
N ASP A 694 2.72 -27.52 -25.15
CA ASP A 694 2.50 -28.91 -25.59
C ASP A 694 3.07 -29.20 -26.99
N THR A 695 3.07 -28.18 -27.85
CA THR A 695 3.67 -28.29 -29.17
C THR A 695 5.14 -27.85 -29.16
N PHE A 696 5.46 -26.80 -28.41
CA PHE A 696 6.79 -26.22 -28.34
C PHE A 696 7.80 -27.12 -27.62
N GLY A 697 7.53 -27.50 -26.36
CA GLY A 697 8.44 -28.20 -25.45
C GLY A 697 9.07 -29.46 -26.04
N PRO A 698 8.29 -30.42 -26.58
CA PRO A 698 8.85 -31.63 -27.19
C PRO A 698 9.72 -31.37 -28.44
N ASN A 699 9.59 -30.22 -29.10
CA ASN A 699 10.46 -29.83 -30.20
C ASN A 699 11.74 -29.15 -29.71
N TYR A 700 11.66 -28.42 -28.60
CA TYR A 700 12.81 -27.82 -27.94
C TYR A 700 13.71 -28.87 -27.28
N ALA A 701 13.13 -29.83 -26.54
CA ALA A 701 13.86 -30.91 -25.87
C ALA A 701 14.72 -31.78 -26.81
N LYS A 702 14.47 -31.76 -28.12
CA LYS A 702 15.28 -32.49 -29.12
C LYS A 702 16.70 -31.97 -29.25
N TYR A 703 16.94 -30.71 -28.87
CA TYR A 703 18.25 -30.09 -28.93
C TYR A 703 19.12 -30.44 -27.72
N GLY A 704 18.56 -31.05 -26.67
CA GLY A 704 19.30 -31.45 -25.47
C GLY A 704 19.83 -30.27 -24.66
N ASN A 705 19.18 -29.10 -24.74
CA ASN A 705 19.49 -27.96 -23.89
C ASN A 705 18.62 -28.00 -22.62
N ASP A 706 19.26 -27.99 -21.46
CA ASP A 706 18.60 -28.16 -20.16
C ASP A 706 18.24 -26.82 -19.50
N SER A 707 18.18 -25.74 -20.29
CA SER A 707 17.96 -24.36 -19.82
C SER A 707 16.95 -23.63 -20.70
N ILE A 708 16.11 -22.76 -20.12
CA ILE A 708 15.13 -21.94 -20.86
C ILE A 708 14.86 -20.62 -20.13
N SER A 709 14.68 -19.53 -20.88
CA SER A 709 14.07 -18.30 -20.34
C SER A 709 12.64 -18.17 -20.84
N VAL A 710 11.71 -17.91 -19.92
CA VAL A 710 10.28 -17.72 -20.22
C VAL A 710 9.81 -16.28 -20.04
N ALA A 711 10.77 -15.36 -20.01
CA ALA A 711 10.57 -13.91 -20.07
C ALA A 711 9.49 -13.41 -19.09
N THR A 712 8.42 -12.84 -19.64
CA THR A 712 7.41 -12.08 -18.90
C THR A 712 6.41 -12.93 -18.11
N LEU A 713 6.48 -14.28 -18.15
CA LEU A 713 5.67 -15.13 -17.27
C LEU A 713 5.95 -14.86 -15.78
N GLY A 714 7.17 -14.41 -15.46
CA GLY A 714 7.56 -13.96 -14.13
C GLY A 714 7.13 -12.54 -13.76
N THR A 715 6.69 -11.71 -14.72
CA THR A 715 6.42 -10.28 -14.48
C THR A 715 4.94 -9.90 -14.57
N ASP A 716 4.24 -10.37 -15.60
CA ASP A 716 2.96 -9.79 -16.00
C ASP A 716 1.82 -10.80 -15.80
N LEU A 717 0.74 -10.37 -15.14
CA LEU A 717 -0.41 -11.22 -14.82
C LEU A 717 -1.72 -10.63 -15.35
N ASN A 718 -2.07 -10.90 -16.60
CA ASN A 718 -3.26 -10.31 -17.23
C ASN A 718 -4.53 -11.11 -16.92
N SER A 719 -5.65 -10.43 -16.65
CA SER A 719 -6.99 -11.05 -16.76
C SER A 719 -7.34 -11.28 -18.23
N ASP A 720 -8.46 -11.97 -18.48
CA ASP A 720 -9.07 -12.08 -19.80
C ASP A 720 -10.58 -11.92 -19.70
N PHE A 721 -11.13 -10.87 -20.31
CA PHE A 721 -12.55 -10.55 -20.21
C PHE A 721 -13.36 -11.04 -21.41
N ASP A 722 -12.93 -12.13 -22.06
CA ASP A 722 -13.71 -12.81 -23.10
C ASP A 722 -15.18 -13.03 -22.68
N GLU A 723 -16.12 -12.66 -23.55
CA GLU A 723 -17.55 -12.69 -23.23
C GLU A 723 -18.11 -14.10 -23.00
N ASP A 724 -17.52 -15.10 -23.66
CA ASP A 724 -17.93 -16.50 -23.58
C ASP A 724 -17.29 -17.17 -22.35
N GLU A 725 -15.99 -16.92 -22.10
CA GLU A 725 -15.24 -17.52 -21.00
C GLU A 725 -14.23 -16.53 -20.36
N PRO A 726 -14.70 -15.65 -19.46
CA PRO A 726 -13.82 -14.70 -18.80
C PRO A 726 -12.98 -15.37 -17.71
N TYR A 727 -11.79 -14.83 -17.45
CA TYR A 727 -10.81 -15.24 -16.44
C TYR A 727 -10.33 -14.03 -15.64
N HIS A 728 -10.35 -14.13 -14.31
CA HIS A 728 -9.76 -13.11 -13.43
C HIS A 728 -8.29 -13.45 -13.13
N ARG A 729 -7.53 -12.51 -12.56
CA ARG A 729 -6.10 -12.69 -12.24
C ARG A 729 -5.78 -13.97 -11.46
N GLU A 730 -6.66 -14.45 -10.59
CA GLU A 730 -6.41 -15.72 -9.88
C GLU A 730 -6.48 -16.95 -10.79
N ASP A 731 -7.34 -16.94 -11.81
CA ASP A 731 -7.37 -18.00 -12.83
C ASP A 731 -6.10 -17.92 -13.68
N SER A 732 -5.73 -16.70 -14.09
CA SER A 732 -4.49 -16.44 -14.83
C SER A 732 -3.27 -16.92 -14.07
N LYS A 733 -3.20 -16.67 -12.76
CA LYS A 733 -2.10 -17.10 -11.89
C LYS A 733 -1.99 -18.61 -11.89
N LYS A 734 -3.14 -19.29 -11.79
CA LYS A 734 -3.20 -20.74 -11.86
C LYS A 734 -2.73 -21.29 -13.21
N PHE A 735 -3.20 -20.74 -14.33
CA PHE A 735 -2.75 -21.19 -15.66
C PHE A 735 -1.26 -20.95 -15.88
N THR A 736 -0.74 -19.81 -15.42
CA THR A 736 0.71 -19.52 -15.49
C THR A 736 1.51 -20.48 -14.62
N ALA A 737 1.05 -20.77 -13.40
CA ALA A 737 1.70 -21.75 -12.53
C ALA A 737 1.68 -23.17 -13.12
N GLU A 738 0.58 -23.58 -13.76
CA GLU A 738 0.45 -24.90 -14.40
C GLU A 738 1.42 -25.07 -15.59
N VAL A 739 1.60 -24.03 -16.43
CA VAL A 739 2.59 -24.10 -17.51
C VAL A 739 4.03 -24.06 -16.97
N LEU A 740 4.31 -23.28 -15.93
CA LEU A 740 5.63 -23.22 -15.30
C LEU A 740 6.00 -24.55 -14.63
N GLU A 741 5.07 -25.17 -13.90
CA GLU A 741 5.27 -26.52 -13.33
C GLU A 741 5.62 -27.55 -14.40
N LYS A 742 4.98 -27.44 -15.58
CA LYS A 742 5.26 -28.31 -16.71
C LYS A 742 6.62 -28.05 -17.35
N ILE A 743 7.01 -26.78 -17.47
CA ILE A 743 8.32 -26.38 -17.98
C ILE A 743 9.42 -26.88 -17.05
N ASP A 744 9.30 -26.63 -15.75
CA ASP A 744 10.21 -27.07 -14.68
C ASP A 744 10.34 -28.61 -14.63
N ALA A 745 9.26 -29.34 -14.88
CA ALA A 745 9.31 -30.80 -14.97
C ALA A 745 10.05 -31.33 -16.21
N ASP A 746 10.07 -30.57 -17.31
CA ASP A 746 10.64 -30.96 -18.60
C ASP A 746 12.07 -30.40 -18.83
N ILE A 747 12.45 -29.31 -18.16
CA ILE A 747 13.68 -28.53 -18.36
C ILE A 747 14.29 -28.19 -16.99
N GLU A 748 15.57 -28.50 -16.79
CA GLU A 748 16.24 -28.42 -15.48
C GLU A 748 16.41 -27.00 -14.94
N ASN A 749 16.72 -26.02 -15.80
CA ASN A 749 16.99 -24.65 -15.36
C ASN A 749 16.01 -23.65 -16.02
N VAL A 750 15.16 -23.05 -15.21
CA VAL A 750 14.14 -22.09 -15.67
C VAL A 750 14.50 -20.68 -15.22
N MET A 751 14.68 -19.79 -16.20
CA MET A 751 14.90 -18.36 -16.00
C MET A 751 13.62 -17.57 -16.24
N ILE A 752 13.34 -16.61 -15.37
CA ILE A 752 12.19 -15.68 -15.47
C ILE A 752 12.63 -14.24 -15.29
N ASP A 753 11.83 -13.29 -15.79
CA ASP A 753 12.00 -11.88 -15.47
C ASP A 753 11.21 -11.47 -14.22
N GLY A 754 11.77 -10.56 -13.41
CA GLY A 754 11.17 -9.83 -12.29
C GLY A 754 10.75 -10.62 -11.04
N GLY A 755 10.28 -11.86 -11.15
CA GLY A 755 10.08 -12.77 -10.01
C GLY A 755 8.82 -12.52 -9.17
N ASN A 756 7.63 -12.55 -9.77
CA ASN A 756 6.38 -12.58 -9.01
C ASN A 756 6.33 -13.81 -8.08
N ALA A 757 5.82 -13.67 -6.85
CA ALA A 757 5.89 -14.75 -5.84
C ALA A 757 5.35 -16.12 -6.30
N TYR A 758 4.33 -16.15 -7.15
CA TYR A 758 3.74 -17.40 -7.65
C TYR A 758 4.63 -18.19 -8.62
N THR A 759 5.73 -17.61 -9.09
CA THR A 759 6.68 -18.27 -10.01
C THR A 759 7.92 -18.82 -9.32
N LEU A 760 8.23 -18.38 -8.10
CA LEU A 760 9.49 -18.70 -7.40
C LEU A 760 9.76 -20.21 -7.26
N LYS A 761 8.69 -21.00 -7.09
CA LYS A 761 8.77 -22.45 -6.96
C LYS A 761 9.36 -23.13 -8.20
N TYR A 762 9.13 -22.56 -9.38
CA TYR A 762 9.44 -23.16 -10.67
C TYR A 762 10.58 -22.44 -11.40
N ALA A 763 11.25 -21.50 -10.74
CA ALA A 763 12.29 -20.68 -11.34
C ALA A 763 13.59 -20.81 -10.54
N ASP A 764 14.69 -21.06 -11.23
CA ASP A 764 16.02 -21.18 -10.63
C ASP A 764 16.77 -19.85 -10.67
N ILE A 765 16.51 -19.06 -11.72
CA ILE A 765 17.13 -17.76 -11.95
C ILE A 765 16.08 -16.70 -12.18
N ILE A 766 16.21 -15.57 -11.47
CA ILE A 766 15.35 -14.40 -11.62
C ILE A 766 16.18 -13.23 -12.13
N THR A 767 15.90 -12.75 -13.35
CA THR A 767 16.60 -11.60 -13.93
C THR A 767 15.78 -10.32 -13.79
N GLY A 768 16.45 -9.18 -13.59
CA GLY A 768 15.80 -7.86 -13.60
C GLY A 768 14.88 -7.64 -12.41
N MET A 769 15.28 -8.07 -11.21
CA MET A 769 14.60 -7.69 -9.98
C MET A 769 14.95 -6.26 -9.57
N SER A 770 13.98 -5.53 -9.01
CA SER A 770 14.22 -4.22 -8.43
C SER A 770 14.95 -4.40 -7.09
N LEU A 771 16.18 -3.89 -6.99
CA LEU A 771 17.00 -3.94 -5.76
C LEU A 771 16.80 -2.70 -4.87
N SER A 772 15.95 -1.77 -5.29
CA SER A 772 15.49 -0.62 -4.51
C SER A 772 13.96 -0.55 -4.50
N SER A 773 13.42 0.34 -3.66
CA SER A 773 12.03 0.77 -3.71
C SER A 773 11.81 1.93 -4.70
N SER A 774 10.57 2.37 -4.82
CA SER A 774 10.16 3.56 -5.60
C SER A 774 10.67 4.88 -5.02
N ARG A 775 11.26 4.87 -3.81
CA ARG A 775 11.72 6.07 -3.07
C ARG A 775 10.65 7.15 -3.00
N PHE A 776 9.43 6.77 -2.60
CA PHE A 776 8.36 7.74 -2.42
C PHE A 776 8.78 8.85 -1.44
N VAL A 777 8.20 10.05 -1.56
CA VAL A 777 8.59 11.23 -0.77
C VAL A 777 8.63 10.99 0.75
N ASN A 778 7.70 10.19 1.26
CA ASN A 778 7.62 9.82 2.68
C ASN A 778 7.94 8.33 2.92
N ALA A 779 8.50 7.63 1.91
CA ALA A 779 9.15 6.36 2.16
C ALA A 779 10.54 6.68 2.71
N SER A 780 10.66 6.52 4.02
CA SER A 780 11.83 6.88 4.80
C SER A 780 13.09 6.19 4.30
N GLU A 781 12.98 4.87 4.08
CA GLU A 781 14.12 4.02 3.77
C GLU A 781 13.76 2.92 2.76
N SER A 782 14.74 2.56 1.93
CA SER A 782 14.69 1.38 1.06
C SER A 782 15.50 0.27 1.72
N VAL A 783 14.91 -0.89 1.95
CA VAL A 783 15.57 -2.03 2.61
C VAL A 783 15.74 -3.21 1.63
N PRO A 784 16.81 -4.00 1.72
CA PRO A 784 17.03 -5.17 0.86
C PRO A 784 16.18 -6.36 1.30
N PHE A 785 14.92 -6.15 1.68
CA PHE A 785 14.06 -7.18 2.27
C PHE A 785 13.97 -8.43 1.40
N ILE A 786 13.77 -8.28 0.09
CA ILE A 786 13.75 -9.44 -0.82
C ILE A 786 15.13 -10.07 -1.02
N GLY A 787 16.21 -9.28 -0.94
CA GLY A 787 17.58 -9.81 -0.90
C GLY A 787 17.78 -10.72 0.32
N MET A 788 17.36 -10.28 1.50
CA MET A 788 17.41 -11.07 2.73
C MET A 788 16.56 -12.35 2.68
N VAL A 789 15.43 -12.30 1.97
CA VAL A 789 14.54 -13.46 1.79
C VAL A 789 15.12 -14.49 0.82
N LEU A 790 15.69 -14.05 -0.31
CA LEU A 790 16.07 -14.94 -1.41
C LEU A 790 17.56 -15.30 -1.46
N HIS A 791 18.45 -14.44 -0.98
CA HIS A 791 19.88 -14.72 -1.03
C HIS A 791 20.21 -15.99 -0.24
N GLY A 792 21.14 -16.79 -0.75
CA GLY A 792 21.41 -18.13 -0.23
C GLY A 792 20.38 -19.20 -0.64
N SER A 793 19.24 -18.86 -1.25
CA SER A 793 18.20 -19.82 -1.68
C SER A 793 17.86 -19.77 -3.18
N LYS A 794 17.97 -18.60 -3.83
CA LYS A 794 17.73 -18.43 -5.27
C LYS A 794 18.80 -17.53 -5.86
N VAL A 795 19.14 -17.77 -7.13
CA VAL A 795 19.99 -16.85 -7.88
C VAL A 795 19.10 -15.77 -8.50
N PHE A 796 19.46 -14.52 -8.26
CA PHE A 796 18.74 -13.40 -8.86
C PHE A 796 19.71 -12.27 -9.22
N THR A 797 19.27 -11.39 -10.11
CA THR A 797 20.02 -10.21 -10.54
C THR A 797 19.20 -8.94 -10.36
N GLY A 798 19.89 -7.81 -10.27
CA GLY A 798 19.27 -6.51 -10.49
C GLY A 798 18.89 -6.30 -11.95
N SER A 799 18.50 -5.06 -12.26
CA SER A 799 18.41 -4.55 -13.63
C SER A 799 19.71 -4.71 -14.42
N PRO A 800 19.67 -4.66 -15.76
CA PRO A 800 20.88 -4.72 -16.57
C PRO A 800 21.83 -3.56 -16.26
N THR A 801 23.02 -3.88 -15.77
CA THR A 801 24.02 -2.92 -15.27
C THR A 801 24.35 -1.83 -16.29
N ASN A 802 24.52 -2.19 -17.58
CA ASN A 802 24.82 -1.23 -18.65
C ASN A 802 23.65 -0.32 -19.07
N MET A 803 22.48 -0.52 -18.47
CA MET A 803 21.27 0.27 -18.69
C MET A 803 20.91 1.15 -17.49
N GLU A 804 21.67 1.04 -16.39
CA GLU A 804 21.46 1.83 -15.17
C GLU A 804 21.94 3.27 -15.32
N GLY A 805 21.28 4.17 -14.57
CA GLY A 805 21.65 5.59 -14.52
C GLY A 805 22.96 5.83 -13.77
N ASP A 806 23.16 5.09 -12.68
CA ASP A 806 24.39 5.07 -11.89
C ASP A 806 24.82 3.61 -11.65
N ILE A 807 25.93 3.22 -12.28
CA ILE A 807 26.44 1.84 -12.24
C ILE A 807 27.04 1.51 -10.87
N ASN A 808 27.68 2.48 -10.21
CA ASN A 808 28.29 2.25 -8.91
C ASN A 808 27.19 1.99 -7.88
N GLU A 809 26.13 2.81 -7.88
CA GLU A 809 24.96 2.55 -7.03
C GLU A 809 24.37 1.15 -7.30
N ALA A 810 24.22 0.75 -8.57
CA ALA A 810 23.71 -0.59 -8.93
C ALA A 810 24.59 -1.74 -8.40
N ILE A 811 25.92 -1.59 -8.42
CA ILE A 811 26.86 -2.57 -7.86
C ILE A 811 26.73 -2.62 -6.34
N LEU A 812 26.65 -1.46 -5.67
CA LEU A 812 26.44 -1.40 -4.22
C LEU A 812 25.12 -2.05 -3.81
N ARG A 813 24.02 -1.81 -4.54
CA ARG A 813 22.73 -2.48 -4.33
C ARG A 813 22.82 -4.00 -4.55
N SER A 814 23.67 -4.43 -5.49
CA SER A 814 23.93 -5.86 -5.71
C SER A 814 24.67 -6.48 -4.53
N ILE A 815 25.62 -5.78 -3.91
CA ILE A 815 26.29 -6.22 -2.68
C ILE A 815 25.29 -6.25 -1.52
N GLU A 816 24.55 -5.16 -1.28
CA GLU A 816 23.57 -5.03 -0.20
C GLU A 816 22.50 -6.12 -0.24
N SER A 817 22.05 -6.50 -1.44
CA SER A 817 21.02 -7.54 -1.63
C SER A 817 21.60 -8.95 -1.86
N GLY A 818 22.89 -9.11 -2.11
CA GLY A 818 23.48 -10.37 -2.56
C GLY A 818 23.06 -10.80 -3.97
N ALA A 819 22.80 -9.85 -4.88
CA ALA A 819 22.41 -10.11 -6.26
C ALA A 819 23.62 -10.38 -7.17
N SER A 820 23.43 -11.23 -8.18
CA SER A 820 24.40 -11.47 -9.25
C SER A 820 24.32 -10.41 -10.35
N MET A 821 25.36 -10.36 -11.20
CA MET A 821 25.49 -9.33 -12.24
C MET A 821 24.76 -9.70 -13.53
N TYR A 822 24.10 -8.71 -14.14
CA TYR A 822 23.37 -8.86 -15.41
C TYR A 822 23.73 -7.75 -16.40
N PHE A 823 23.95 -8.11 -17.66
CA PHE A 823 24.25 -7.19 -18.76
C PHE A 823 23.41 -7.52 -20.00
N ILE A 824 23.09 -6.51 -20.80
CA ILE A 824 22.52 -6.68 -22.15
C ILE A 824 23.57 -6.25 -23.18
N LEU A 825 24.15 -7.19 -23.93
CA LEU A 825 25.23 -6.92 -24.88
C LEU A 825 24.99 -7.62 -26.22
N SER A 826 25.34 -6.95 -27.31
CA SER A 826 25.24 -7.41 -28.69
C SER A 826 26.58 -7.21 -29.39
N TYR A 827 26.96 -8.15 -30.24
CA TYR A 827 28.31 -8.21 -30.78
C TYR A 827 28.52 -7.31 -32.01
N GLU A 828 27.52 -7.18 -32.87
CA GLU A 828 27.60 -6.38 -34.08
C GLU A 828 26.28 -5.68 -34.41
N ASN A 829 26.32 -4.77 -35.40
CA ASN A 829 25.15 -4.08 -35.95
C ASN A 829 24.28 -3.32 -34.91
N THR A 830 24.81 -3.01 -33.73
CA THR A 830 24.11 -2.33 -32.63
C THR A 830 23.53 -0.97 -33.02
N ALA A 831 24.18 -0.26 -33.95
CA ALA A 831 23.67 0.99 -34.51
C ALA A 831 22.28 0.84 -35.18
N LYS A 832 21.91 -0.36 -35.64
CA LYS A 832 20.59 -0.64 -36.24
C LYS A 832 19.45 -0.64 -35.23
N LEU A 833 19.71 -0.95 -33.96
CA LEU A 833 18.70 -0.86 -32.90
C LEU A 833 18.17 0.57 -32.73
N LYS A 834 19.03 1.57 -32.96
CA LYS A 834 18.69 3.00 -32.88
C LYS A 834 17.79 3.47 -34.04
N GLU A 835 17.80 2.75 -35.15
CA GLU A 835 16.93 3.02 -36.31
C GLU A 835 15.50 2.48 -36.08
N ASP A 836 15.32 1.55 -35.14
CA ASP A 836 14.03 0.94 -34.81
C ASP A 836 13.28 1.70 -33.70
N LYS A 837 11.99 1.92 -33.89
CA LYS A 837 11.16 2.69 -32.94
C LYS A 837 11.03 2.01 -31.57
N SER A 838 10.95 0.68 -31.53
CA SER A 838 10.73 -0.11 -30.32
C SER A 838 12.01 -0.56 -29.64
N LEU A 839 13.10 -0.70 -30.41
CA LEU A 839 14.40 -1.16 -29.91
C LEU A 839 15.40 -0.02 -29.66
N SER A 840 15.08 1.23 -30.01
CA SER A 840 15.95 2.39 -29.76
C SER A 840 16.30 2.64 -28.29
N LYS A 841 15.52 2.07 -27.35
CA LYS A 841 15.86 2.02 -25.92
C LYS A 841 17.17 1.29 -25.64
N TYR A 842 17.61 0.37 -26.50
CA TYR A 842 18.89 -0.33 -26.41
C TYR A 842 20.03 0.53 -26.95
N TYR A 843 20.23 1.60 -26.20
CA TYR A 843 21.30 2.59 -26.20
C TYR A 843 22.75 2.22 -26.44
N SER A 844 23.13 1.27 -25.59
CA SER A 844 24.43 1.13 -24.96
C SER A 844 24.67 -0.34 -24.71
N VAL A 845 24.65 -1.11 -25.79
CA VAL A 845 24.66 -2.58 -25.76
C VAL A 845 25.78 -3.17 -26.60
N ASP A 846 26.77 -2.37 -27.00
CA ASP A 846 27.86 -2.86 -27.85
C ASP A 846 28.91 -3.59 -27.01
N TYR A 847 29.13 -4.89 -27.28
CA TYR A 847 30.03 -5.72 -26.48
C TYR A 847 31.48 -5.23 -26.51
N GLU A 848 31.99 -4.80 -27.67
CA GLU A 848 33.38 -4.34 -27.80
C GLU A 848 33.63 -3.10 -26.93
N ILE A 849 32.63 -2.22 -26.80
CA ILE A 849 32.69 -1.03 -25.96
C ILE A 849 32.64 -1.39 -24.47
N TRP A 850 31.74 -2.30 -24.07
CA TRP A 850 31.48 -2.61 -22.66
C TRP A 850 32.40 -3.66 -22.05
N LYS A 851 33.19 -4.39 -22.84
CA LYS A 851 33.96 -5.54 -22.35
C LYS A 851 34.89 -5.19 -21.20
N GLU A 852 35.65 -4.10 -21.30
CA GLU A 852 36.61 -3.71 -20.24
C GLU A 852 35.88 -3.36 -18.95
N ASP A 853 34.83 -2.53 -19.04
CA ASP A 853 33.98 -2.14 -17.91
C ASP A 853 33.27 -3.34 -17.27
N LEU A 854 32.73 -4.26 -18.07
CA LEU A 854 32.10 -5.49 -17.57
C LEU A 854 33.09 -6.31 -16.75
N VAL A 855 34.33 -6.48 -17.23
CA VAL A 855 35.35 -7.25 -16.52
C VAL A 855 35.70 -6.57 -15.19
N GLU A 856 35.84 -5.25 -15.18
CA GLU A 856 36.10 -4.47 -13.97
C GLU A 856 34.98 -4.64 -12.93
N TYR A 857 33.74 -4.35 -13.33
CA TYR A 857 32.59 -4.41 -12.42
C TYR A 857 32.28 -5.82 -11.93
N TYR A 858 32.38 -6.83 -12.81
CA TYR A 858 32.20 -8.22 -12.40
C TYR A 858 33.26 -8.66 -11.40
N THR A 859 34.53 -8.32 -11.66
CA THR A 859 35.63 -8.70 -10.75
C THR A 859 35.42 -8.08 -9.37
N LEU A 860 35.03 -6.80 -9.32
CA LEU A 860 34.72 -6.11 -8.07
C LEU A 860 33.62 -6.83 -7.27
N LEU A 861 32.49 -7.13 -7.93
CA LEU A 861 31.36 -7.79 -7.26
C LEU A 861 31.69 -9.24 -6.87
N ASN A 862 32.35 -9.98 -7.75
CA ASN A 862 32.73 -11.37 -7.52
C ASN A 862 33.71 -11.50 -6.35
N ASP A 863 34.75 -10.68 -6.31
CA ASP A 863 35.70 -10.71 -5.19
C ASP A 863 35.07 -10.28 -3.87
N ALA A 864 34.06 -9.40 -3.91
CA ALA A 864 33.30 -9.04 -2.72
C ALA A 864 32.45 -10.20 -2.19
N THR A 865 31.75 -10.94 -3.07
CA THR A 865 30.57 -11.75 -2.65
C THR A 865 30.64 -13.25 -3.00
N LYS A 866 31.65 -13.74 -3.73
CA LYS A 866 31.67 -15.14 -4.22
C LYS A 866 31.62 -16.22 -3.15
N ASP A 867 32.19 -15.97 -1.98
CA ASP A 867 32.17 -16.87 -0.85
C ASP A 867 30.89 -16.79 -0.01
N LEU A 868 29.97 -15.89 -0.37
CA LEU A 868 28.72 -15.62 0.34
C LEU A 868 27.49 -16.21 -0.35
N GLN A 869 27.62 -16.75 -1.57
CA GLN A 869 26.49 -17.24 -2.41
C GLN A 869 25.47 -18.15 -1.71
N THR A 870 25.89 -18.90 -0.69
CA THR A 870 25.03 -19.82 0.07
C THR A 870 24.70 -19.31 1.48
N SER A 871 25.24 -18.17 1.88
CA SER A 871 25.03 -17.56 3.19
C SER A 871 23.74 -16.76 3.18
N TYR A 872 22.96 -16.81 4.26
CA TYR A 872 21.86 -15.87 4.44
C TYR A 872 22.38 -14.51 4.87
N ILE A 873 21.70 -13.45 4.43
CA ILE A 873 21.81 -12.13 5.05
C ILE A 873 20.98 -12.20 6.33
N VAL A 874 21.63 -11.98 7.47
CA VAL A 874 21.03 -12.18 8.80
C VAL A 874 20.75 -10.86 9.52
N ASP A 875 21.38 -9.77 9.10
CA ASP A 875 21.20 -8.48 9.73
C ASP A 875 21.54 -7.33 8.75
N HIS A 876 20.90 -6.17 8.94
CA HIS A 876 20.98 -4.98 8.11
C HIS A 876 20.70 -3.73 8.95
N GLU A 877 21.50 -2.67 8.81
CA GLU A 877 21.37 -1.47 9.63
C GLU A 877 21.69 -0.18 8.84
N PHE A 878 21.01 0.91 9.17
CA PHE A 878 21.36 2.25 8.71
C PHE A 878 22.26 2.95 9.74
N LEU A 879 23.50 3.25 9.35
CA LEU A 879 24.47 3.85 10.27
C LEU A 879 24.29 5.37 10.33
N SER A 880 23.96 5.89 11.51
CA SER A 880 23.65 7.32 11.77
C SER A 880 24.86 8.11 12.32
N ASP A 881 25.89 7.41 12.76
CA ASP A 881 27.14 7.96 13.30
C ASP A 881 28.17 8.29 12.21
N ALA A 882 27.91 7.93 10.95
CA ALA A 882 28.77 8.27 9.83
C ALA A 882 28.87 9.80 9.63
N ARG A 883 30.07 10.25 9.24
CA ARG A 883 30.41 11.67 9.05
C ARG A 883 31.07 11.90 7.71
N ARG A 884 30.61 12.89 6.95
CA ARG A 884 31.28 13.35 5.73
C ARG A 884 32.70 13.80 6.05
N VAL A 885 33.64 13.47 5.16
CA VAL A 885 34.99 14.05 5.20
C VAL A 885 34.98 15.44 4.56
N PRO A 886 35.21 16.53 5.34
CA PRO A 886 35.26 17.89 4.79
C PRO A 886 36.48 18.13 3.90
N ASP A 887 36.32 19.05 2.95
CA ASP A 887 37.44 19.45 2.11
C ASP A 887 38.44 20.36 2.86
N PRO A 888 39.68 20.55 2.34
CA PRO A 888 40.69 21.36 3.03
C PRO A 888 40.29 22.83 3.25
N ASP A 889 39.47 23.40 2.36
CA ASP A 889 39.05 24.80 2.42
C ASP A 889 37.96 24.97 3.50
N GLU A 890 37.04 24.01 3.63
CA GLU A 890 36.05 23.94 4.71
C GLU A 890 36.72 23.76 6.08
N LEU A 891 37.75 22.90 6.18
CA LEU A 891 38.53 22.74 7.41
C LEU A 891 39.29 24.03 7.79
N GLU A 892 39.74 24.82 6.80
CA GLU A 892 40.36 26.12 7.05
C GLU A 892 39.31 27.15 7.50
N ALA A 893 38.14 27.17 6.88
CA ALA A 893 37.02 28.03 7.26
C ALA A 893 36.52 27.73 8.69
N ASP A 894 36.37 26.45 9.04
CA ASP A 894 35.95 26.04 10.38
C ASP A 894 36.99 26.44 11.44
N LYS A 895 38.28 26.28 11.15
CA LYS A 895 39.35 26.75 12.06
C LYS A 895 39.30 28.26 12.26
N ILE A 896 39.06 29.03 11.19
CA ILE A 896 38.91 30.48 11.29
C ILE A 896 37.68 30.83 12.13
N ALA A 897 36.54 30.17 11.89
CA ALA A 897 35.32 30.37 12.66
C ALA A 897 35.50 30.01 14.15
N GLU A 898 36.18 28.91 14.46
CA GLU A 898 36.49 28.50 15.83
C GLU A 898 37.44 29.50 16.52
N GLU A 899 38.47 29.98 15.81
CA GLU A 899 39.36 31.04 16.31
C GLU A 899 38.61 32.36 16.54
N GLU A 900 37.70 32.74 15.65
CA GLU A 900 36.86 33.93 15.78
C GLU A 900 35.84 33.80 16.92
N ALA A 901 35.18 32.65 17.07
CA ALA A 901 34.26 32.37 18.17
C ALA A 901 34.98 32.38 19.52
N LYS A 902 36.17 31.78 19.60
CA LYS A 902 37.00 31.83 20.80
C LYS A 902 37.44 33.27 21.11
N ALA A 903 37.83 34.04 20.11
CA ALA A 903 38.19 35.44 20.29
C ALA A 903 36.98 36.30 20.75
N ALA A 904 35.79 36.02 20.24
CA ALA A 904 34.55 36.67 20.64
C ALA A 904 34.16 36.32 22.08
N ALA A 905 34.25 35.05 22.47
CA ALA A 905 34.02 34.59 23.84
C ALA A 905 35.01 35.21 24.84
N GLU A 906 36.31 35.27 24.49
CA GLU A 906 37.33 35.94 25.30
C GLU A 906 37.06 37.45 25.44
N ALA A 907 36.57 38.11 24.38
CA ALA A 907 36.20 39.52 24.41
C ALA A 907 34.95 39.78 25.27
N ALA A 908 33.92 38.93 25.16
CA ALA A 908 32.71 39.00 25.97
C ALA A 908 33.03 38.83 27.46
N ALA A 909 33.85 37.83 27.81
CA ALA A 909 34.31 37.62 29.19
C ALA A 909 35.11 38.81 29.73
N LEU A 910 35.89 39.49 28.89
CA LEU A 910 36.62 40.70 29.27
C LEU A 910 35.67 41.89 29.51
N GLU A 911 34.68 42.09 28.65
CA GLU A 911 33.69 43.15 28.79
C GLU A 911 32.83 42.96 30.05
N GLU A 912 32.43 41.72 30.35
CA GLU A 912 31.72 41.36 31.57
C GLU A 912 32.57 41.65 32.82
N ALA A 913 33.87 41.31 32.78
CA ALA A 913 34.81 41.63 33.86
C ALA A 913 35.00 43.15 34.05
N GLU A 914 35.09 43.93 32.97
CA GLU A 914 35.17 45.40 33.04
C GLU A 914 33.87 46.02 33.55
N ALA A 915 32.70 45.47 33.17
CA ALA A 915 31.40 45.90 33.66
C ALA A 915 31.25 45.63 35.17
N ALA A 916 31.69 44.46 35.63
CA ALA A 916 31.75 44.12 37.05
C ALA A 916 32.67 45.06 37.84
N GLU A 917 33.85 45.40 37.29
CA GLU A 917 34.78 46.35 37.92
C GLU A 917 34.19 47.78 37.95
N ARG A 918 33.50 48.20 36.89
CA ARG A 918 32.80 49.50 36.83
C ARG A 918 31.66 49.59 37.83
N LYS A 919 30.88 48.52 38.01
CA LYS A 919 29.82 48.39 39.02
C LYS A 919 30.39 48.52 40.44
N ALA A 920 31.47 47.79 40.74
CA ALA A 920 32.17 47.89 42.03
C ALA A 920 32.68 49.32 42.32
N ARG A 921 33.21 50.01 41.30
CA ARG A 921 33.69 51.39 41.43
C ARG A 921 32.55 52.40 41.62
N LEU A 922 31.38 52.14 41.05
CA LEU A 922 30.18 52.96 41.19
C LEU A 922 29.59 52.84 42.60
N GLU A 923 29.54 51.62 43.14
CA GLU A 923 29.15 51.35 44.53
C GLU A 923 30.09 52.03 45.54
N GLU A 924 31.40 52.02 45.28
CA GLU A 924 32.38 52.75 46.11
C GLU A 924 32.19 54.28 46.05
N ARG A 925 31.69 54.81 44.92
CA ARG A 925 31.40 56.24 44.73
C ARG A 925 30.09 56.66 45.41
N LEU A 926 29.04 55.83 45.29
CA LEU A 926 27.76 55.99 46.00
C LEU A 926 27.93 55.91 47.53
N ALA A 927 28.86 55.09 48.02
CA ALA A 927 29.21 55.05 49.44
C ALA A 927 29.89 56.35 49.94
N LYS A 928 30.55 57.12 49.06
CA LYS A 928 31.21 58.41 49.39
C LYS A 928 30.26 59.62 49.31
N GLU A 929 29.16 59.55 48.55
CA GLU A 929 28.17 60.64 48.40
C GLU A 929 27.04 60.65 49.45
N LYS A 930 27.10 59.74 50.44
CA LYS A 930 26.04 59.49 51.43
C LYS A 930 25.77 60.49 52.60
N PRO A 931 26.30 61.73 52.69
CA PRO A 931 25.85 62.65 53.75
C PRO A 931 25.28 63.99 53.23
N PHE A 932 24.30 63.99 52.32
CA PHE A 932 23.68 65.27 51.90
C PHE A 932 22.14 65.33 51.80
N TRP A 933 21.39 64.23 51.92
CA TRP A 933 19.91 64.29 51.76
C TRP A 933 19.08 63.49 52.77
N ASP A 934 19.44 63.53 54.06
CA ASP A 934 18.52 63.18 55.16
C ASP A 934 18.10 64.45 55.91
N ASN A 935 17.04 65.12 55.45
CA ASN A 935 16.02 65.86 56.23
C ASN A 935 15.34 66.98 55.42
N ALA A 936 14.06 66.80 55.04
CA ALA A 936 12.97 67.73 55.34
C ALA A 936 11.65 67.32 54.64
N SER A 937 10.68 66.91 55.45
CA SER A 937 9.24 66.84 55.18
C SER A 937 8.59 68.23 55.13
N VAL A 938 7.57 68.48 54.28
CA VAL A 938 6.36 69.31 54.58
C VAL A 938 5.24 69.04 53.52
N GLU A 939 3.99 68.83 53.99
CA GLU A 939 2.71 68.82 53.25
C GLU A 939 2.14 70.24 53.00
N ALA A 940 1.36 70.48 51.93
CA ALA A 940 0.17 71.39 51.92
C ALA A 940 -0.59 71.46 50.56
N GLU A 941 -1.88 71.06 50.60
CA GLU A 941 -3.13 71.73 50.15
C GLU A 941 -3.32 72.49 48.78
N THR A 942 -4.33 71.98 48.02
CA THR A 942 -5.53 72.60 47.37
C THR A 942 -5.53 73.79 46.36
N GLU A 943 -6.39 73.57 45.33
CA GLU A 943 -7.34 74.47 44.60
C GLU A 943 -6.96 75.23 43.28
N ALA A 944 -7.61 74.77 42.19
CA ALA A 944 -8.59 75.43 41.29
C ALA A 944 -8.30 76.71 40.45
N ALA A 945 -8.54 76.55 39.12
CA ALA A 945 -9.45 77.32 38.22
C ALA A 945 -8.91 78.29 37.11
N GLU A 946 -9.56 78.13 35.94
CA GLU A 946 -9.95 79.09 34.86
C GLU A 946 -9.03 79.46 33.66
N ALA A 947 -9.36 78.83 32.51
CA ALA A 947 -9.76 79.33 31.17
C ALA A 947 -9.17 80.62 30.52
N GLU A 948 -8.76 80.51 29.24
CA GLU A 948 -9.44 81.02 28.01
C GLU A 948 -8.49 81.18 26.79
N VAL A 949 -9.06 81.04 25.58
CA VAL A 949 -8.47 81.14 24.22
C VAL A 949 -8.73 82.55 23.65
N PRO A 950 -7.94 83.08 22.69
CA PRO A 950 -8.51 83.33 21.34
C PRO A 950 -7.53 83.22 20.14
N SER A 951 -8.16 83.29 18.96
CA SER A 951 -7.77 83.12 17.54
C SER A 951 -6.93 84.23 16.88
N ASP A 952 -6.36 83.96 15.69
CA ASP A 952 -6.74 84.60 14.40
C ASP A 952 -5.86 84.21 13.18
N ASP A 953 -6.54 83.83 12.09
CA ASP A 953 -6.44 84.18 10.65
C ASP A 953 -5.18 84.09 9.74
N ALA A 954 -5.37 83.26 8.69
CA ALA A 954 -5.39 83.54 7.23
C ALA A 954 -4.11 83.75 6.38
N ALA A 955 -4.00 82.98 5.28
CA ALA A 955 -4.02 83.47 3.89
C ALA A 955 -3.99 82.34 2.83
N GLU A 956 -4.80 82.52 1.77
CA GLU A 956 -5.06 81.66 0.60
C GLU A 956 -3.97 81.71 -0.50
N VAL A 957 -4.07 80.83 -1.52
CA VAL A 957 -4.36 81.17 -2.95
C VAL A 957 -4.13 79.96 -3.91
N GLU A 958 -5.18 79.59 -4.66
CA GLU A 958 -5.34 79.20 -6.11
C GLU A 958 -4.19 78.50 -6.91
N THR A 959 -4.34 77.67 -7.96
CA THR A 959 -5.42 77.30 -8.91
C THR A 959 -4.97 76.14 -9.85
N THR A 960 -5.96 75.35 -10.28
CA THR A 960 -6.25 74.60 -11.54
C THR A 960 -5.30 74.50 -12.77
N GLU A 961 -5.37 73.32 -13.43
CA GLU A 961 -5.40 72.93 -14.89
C GLU A 961 -4.49 71.70 -15.15
N ALA A 962 -4.90 70.52 -15.64
CA ALA A 962 -5.72 70.04 -16.77
C ALA A 962 -4.91 69.60 -18.01
N ASP A 963 -5.25 68.39 -18.48
CA ASP A 963 -4.98 67.70 -19.77
C ASP A 963 -3.54 67.22 -20.09
N ALA A 964 -3.21 65.93 -20.22
CA ALA A 964 -3.76 64.78 -20.97
C ALA A 964 -2.90 64.45 -22.22
N ALA A 965 -2.30 63.27 -22.25
CA ALA A 965 -2.58 62.22 -23.24
C ALA A 965 -1.61 61.01 -23.10
N GLU A 966 -2.23 59.83 -22.89
CA GLU A 966 -1.98 58.50 -23.48
C GLU A 966 -0.53 57.92 -23.50
N ALA A 967 -0.24 56.67 -23.10
CA ALA A 967 -1.07 55.48 -22.93
C ALA A 967 -0.27 54.34 -22.22
N VAL A 968 -0.97 53.58 -21.36
CA VAL A 968 -0.87 52.12 -21.05
C VAL A 968 0.43 51.62 -20.37
N GLU A 969 0.46 51.55 -19.02
CA GLU A 969 0.31 50.35 -18.12
C GLU A 969 1.41 49.29 -18.35
N GLU A 970 2.47 49.13 -17.53
CA GLU A 970 2.61 48.89 -16.06
C GLU A 970 1.88 47.63 -15.60
N ASP A 971 2.52 46.49 -15.29
CA ASP A 971 3.58 46.14 -14.32
C ASP A 971 3.09 46.04 -12.86
N ALA A 972 3.78 45.18 -12.11
CA ALA A 972 3.59 44.80 -10.70
C ALA A 972 3.53 45.99 -9.71
N ALA A 973 3.14 45.71 -8.45
CA ALA A 973 3.95 46.00 -7.27
C ALA A 973 3.27 45.64 -5.93
N GLU A 974 4.10 45.16 -4.99
CA GLU A 974 4.05 45.38 -3.52
C GLU A 974 3.93 46.90 -3.21
N GLU A 975 3.70 47.47 -2.03
CA GLU A 975 3.84 47.16 -0.60
C GLU A 975 3.20 48.38 0.14
N ALA A 976 2.83 48.27 1.43
CA ALA A 976 3.13 49.28 2.48
C ALA A 976 2.39 49.03 3.82
N VAL A 977 3.17 48.62 4.83
CA VAL A 977 3.38 49.18 6.19
C VAL A 977 2.26 49.93 6.94
N THR A 978 2.07 49.54 8.22
CA THR A 978 1.81 50.43 9.38
C THR A 978 2.42 49.84 10.66
N ASP A 979 3.19 50.67 11.40
CA ASP A 979 3.75 50.43 12.74
C ASP A 979 2.78 50.90 13.87
N GLU A 980 2.86 50.28 15.06
CA GLU A 980 2.81 50.99 16.36
C GLU A 980 3.32 50.10 17.53
N GLU A 981 4.17 50.71 18.38
CA GLU A 981 4.92 50.18 19.54
C GLU A 981 4.13 50.33 20.86
N THR A 982 4.29 49.41 21.81
CA THR A 982 4.33 49.69 23.27
C THR A 982 5.16 48.62 23.99
N ALA A 983 6.08 49.07 24.86
CA ALA A 983 7.03 48.25 25.62
C ALA A 983 6.71 48.30 27.13
N GLU A 984 6.92 47.20 27.86
CA GLU A 984 7.20 47.20 29.31
C GLU A 984 7.91 45.89 29.74
N GLU A 985 9.13 46.07 30.25
CA GLU A 985 9.87 45.32 31.30
C GLU A 985 10.19 43.82 31.11
N GLU A 986 11.38 43.52 30.56
CA GLU A 986 12.07 42.23 30.73
C GLU A 986 13.12 42.29 31.86
N GLU A 987 12.93 41.39 32.83
CA GLU A 987 13.87 41.06 33.89
C GLU A 987 14.89 40.06 33.32
N THR A 988 16.18 40.41 33.38
CA THR A 988 17.30 39.60 32.89
C THR A 988 17.39 38.26 33.64
N ALA A 989 17.08 37.17 32.95
CA ALA A 989 17.54 35.83 33.27
C ALA A 989 18.60 35.45 32.21
N GLU A 990 19.80 35.11 32.66
CA GLU A 990 20.88 34.59 31.84
C GLU A 990 20.45 33.19 31.33
N GLU A 991 19.95 33.12 30.09
CA GLU A 991 19.82 31.86 29.35
C GLU A 991 21.22 31.44 28.89
N GLU A 992 21.78 30.42 29.54
CA GLU A 992 22.79 29.58 28.90
C GLU A 992 22.10 28.88 27.73
N VAL A 993 22.20 29.48 26.54
CA VAL A 993 21.87 28.81 25.28
C VAL A 993 22.91 27.70 25.11
N GLU A 994 22.55 26.46 25.48
CA GLU A 994 23.27 25.29 25.02
C GLU A 994 23.03 25.20 23.51
N GLU A 995 23.98 25.74 22.75
CA GLU A 995 24.06 25.64 21.31
C GLU A 995 24.23 24.15 20.97
N THR A 996 23.13 23.41 20.79
CA THR A 996 23.16 22.08 20.17
C THR A 996 23.67 22.27 18.76
N THR A 997 24.99 22.16 18.60
CA THR A 997 25.65 22.27 17.31
C THR A 997 25.14 21.13 16.45
N LEU A 998 24.22 21.42 15.53
CA LEU A 998 23.93 20.57 14.38
C LEU A 998 25.28 20.18 13.77
N ASP A 999 25.63 18.91 13.85
CA ASP A 999 26.90 18.43 13.31
C ASP A 999 26.87 18.63 11.79
N LYS A 1000 27.57 19.68 11.34
CA LYS A 1000 27.66 20.13 9.95
C LYS A 1000 28.07 19.00 9.00
N TYR A 1001 28.72 17.96 9.50
CA TYR A 1001 29.24 16.85 8.72
C TYR A 1001 28.48 15.54 8.93
N ALA A 1002 27.36 15.51 9.67
CA ALA A 1002 26.51 14.33 9.76
C ALA A 1002 25.96 13.93 8.38
N THR A 1003 25.97 12.63 8.09
CA THR A 1003 25.34 12.09 6.89
C THR A 1003 23.83 12.07 7.02
N VAL A 1004 23.14 12.04 5.88
CA VAL A 1004 21.68 11.85 5.87
C VAL A 1004 21.35 10.39 6.26
N SER A 1005 20.29 10.18 7.04
CA SER A 1005 19.75 8.83 7.32
C SER A 1005 19.56 8.05 6.01
N GLY A 1006 19.84 6.75 6.03
CA GLY A 1006 19.66 5.89 4.86
C GLY A 1006 20.80 5.88 3.85
N SER A 1007 21.80 6.76 4.02
CA SER A 1007 22.88 6.93 3.04
C SER A 1007 24.12 6.06 3.31
N VAL A 1008 24.20 5.46 4.50
CA VAL A 1008 25.28 4.55 4.91
C VAL A 1008 24.64 3.32 5.54
N VAL A 1009 25.02 2.14 5.04
CA VAL A 1009 24.34 0.89 5.38
C VAL A 1009 25.35 -0.16 5.82
N ARG A 1010 25.00 -0.96 6.82
CA ARG A 1010 25.71 -2.18 7.20
C ARG A 1010 24.88 -3.40 6.80
N VAL A 1011 25.52 -4.43 6.25
CA VAL A 1011 24.91 -5.73 5.95
C VAL A 1011 25.76 -6.84 6.55
N GLU A 1012 25.15 -7.79 7.25
CA GLU A 1012 25.81 -8.95 7.85
C GLU A 1012 25.28 -10.27 7.29
N TYR A 1013 26.21 -11.17 7.00
CA TYR A 1013 25.94 -12.53 6.53
C TYR A 1013 26.12 -13.56 7.66
N GLU A 1014 25.42 -14.69 7.57
CA GLU A 1014 25.41 -15.75 8.61
C GLU A 1014 26.81 -16.30 8.96
N ASN A 1015 27.80 -16.11 8.08
CA ASN A 1015 29.17 -16.54 8.29
C ASN A 1015 30.04 -15.49 9.03
N GLY A 1016 29.46 -14.34 9.40
CA GLY A 1016 30.11 -13.22 10.10
C GLY A 1016 30.70 -12.15 9.19
N VAL A 1017 30.65 -12.31 7.87
CA VAL A 1017 31.14 -11.28 6.93
C VAL A 1017 30.20 -10.09 6.94
N ASN A 1018 30.78 -8.90 7.04
CA ASN A 1018 30.06 -7.63 7.10
C ASN A 1018 30.45 -6.72 5.93
N PHE A 1019 29.51 -5.94 5.43
CA PHE A 1019 29.77 -4.83 4.51
C PHE A 1019 29.32 -3.52 5.14
N ILE A 1020 30.14 -2.48 5.01
CA ILE A 1020 29.71 -1.09 5.23
C ILE A 1020 29.71 -0.40 3.88
N ILE A 1021 28.56 0.12 3.47
CA ILE A 1021 28.28 0.63 2.13
C ILE A 1021 27.96 2.12 2.21
N ASN A 1022 28.65 2.93 1.41
CA ASN A 1022 28.42 4.37 1.31
C ASN A 1022 27.68 4.73 0.01
N TYR A 1023 26.39 5.06 0.10
CA TYR A 1023 25.60 5.53 -1.04
C TYR A 1023 25.76 7.03 -1.32
N ASN A 1024 26.54 7.76 -0.51
CA ASN A 1024 26.76 9.19 -0.73
C ASN A 1024 27.71 9.43 -1.91
N SER A 1025 27.52 10.60 -2.55
CA SER A 1025 28.43 11.11 -3.57
C SER A 1025 29.71 11.74 -2.99
N TYR A 1026 30.04 11.47 -1.72
CA TYR A 1026 31.19 12.02 -1.01
C TYR A 1026 31.78 10.98 -0.04
N GLU A 1027 33.04 11.19 0.34
CA GLU A 1027 33.75 10.33 1.29
C GLU A 1027 33.20 10.48 2.72
N ILE A 1028 33.16 9.38 3.46
CA ILE A 1028 32.68 9.33 4.85
C ILE A 1028 33.72 8.68 5.78
N ASN A 1029 33.65 9.02 7.06
CA ASN A 1029 34.22 8.27 8.16
C ASN A 1029 33.11 7.62 8.99
N VAL A 1030 33.31 6.38 9.39
CA VAL A 1030 32.38 5.62 10.24
C VAL A 1030 33.17 4.73 11.20
N GLU A 1031 32.70 4.57 12.43
CA GLU A 1031 33.33 3.70 13.41
C GLU A 1031 32.49 2.44 13.58
N TYR A 1032 33.11 1.26 13.42
CA TYR A 1032 32.43 -0.01 13.61
C TYR A 1032 33.35 -0.96 14.39
N ASP A 1033 32.81 -1.58 15.45
CA ASP A 1033 33.55 -2.42 16.41
C ASP A 1033 34.87 -1.79 16.92
N GLY A 1034 34.85 -0.47 17.18
CA GLY A 1034 36.00 0.29 17.66
C GLY A 1034 37.10 0.56 16.62
N VAL A 1035 36.81 0.32 15.34
CA VAL A 1035 37.71 0.59 14.21
C VAL A 1035 37.09 1.67 13.33
N ALA A 1036 37.87 2.73 13.04
CA ALA A 1036 37.46 3.78 12.12
C ALA A 1036 37.77 3.41 10.66
N TYR A 1037 36.78 3.54 9.80
CA TYR A 1037 36.85 3.31 8.36
C TYR A 1037 36.62 4.61 7.62
N THR A 1038 37.46 4.89 6.63
CA THR A 1038 37.24 5.95 5.64
C THR A 1038 36.80 5.30 4.34
N ILE A 1039 35.62 5.65 3.85
CA ILE A 1039 34.98 5.00 2.70
C ILE A 1039 34.70 6.06 1.64
N GLY A 1040 35.21 5.85 0.42
CA GLY A 1040 35.01 6.78 -0.69
C GLY A 1040 33.54 6.91 -1.11
N ALA A 1041 33.28 7.87 -1.99
CA ALA A 1041 31.95 8.08 -2.57
C ALA A 1041 31.52 6.88 -3.40
N LEU A 1042 30.32 6.35 -3.17
CA LEU A 1042 29.79 5.16 -3.86
C LEU A 1042 30.75 3.95 -3.76
N GLU A 1043 31.37 3.77 -2.59
CA GLU A 1043 32.25 2.63 -2.28
C GLU A 1043 31.73 1.82 -1.09
N PHE A 1044 32.41 0.70 -0.80
CA PHE A 1044 32.12 -0.16 0.33
C PHE A 1044 33.41 -0.66 0.99
N VAL A 1045 33.29 -1.14 2.22
CA VAL A 1045 34.32 -1.92 2.92
C VAL A 1045 33.75 -3.27 3.30
N ARG A 1046 34.48 -4.34 2.97
CA ARG A 1046 34.22 -5.70 3.43
C ARG A 1046 35.04 -5.99 4.68
N ILE A 1047 34.41 -6.60 5.68
CA ILE A 1047 34.99 -6.95 6.98
C ILE A 1047 34.78 -8.46 7.19
N ASP A 1048 35.88 -9.19 7.37
CA ASP A 1048 35.92 -10.66 7.49
C ASP A 1048 36.11 -11.16 8.93
#